data_AF-A0A9D7XWS8-F1
#
_entry.id   AF-A0A9D7XWS8-F1
#
_cell.length_a   1.000
_cell.length_b   1.000
_cell.length_c   1.000
_cell.angle_alpha   90.00
_cell.angle_beta   90.00
_cell.angle_gamma   90.00
#
_symmetry.space_group_name_H-M   'P 1'
#
loop_
_entity.id
_entity.type
_entity.pdbx_description
1 polymer ?
#
loop_
_entity_poly.entity_id
_entity_poly.type
_entity_poly.pdbx_seq_one_letter_code
_entity_poly.pdbx_strand_id
1 'polypeptide(L)'
;MSLFPAYDSIRSKSDFAGCHNRLRTVVLAVLFSLSMYSALHAEPAAGQNYVGINIGTVSDWEGNIIFADAMKQARVFASPGTSGGTALPSSSLDVHGWPRVASEVIVWHGLKRDNSGTYVLTFESDAVVTPDFGWATGSFSSVVYDLKTKTTMALLKLTNAADTALLLSFSGGVRNVKLMRPIAPGSATSHEATEDFSRPFLKAIEPFHALRFMDYSSSYGNPQIKWSERVQPDETNSIVRTGYSWIGKGGAWEYVIKLCNQTKKDAWICVPLYANDDFVRQLARLFRDGNAFTGGVGLDMPVKLYVEYGNELWNTAGSFDGNPNHELAIAEHAAGDPYAYQYDGDANDWVWAWRRVGKRGADVSLIFRQEFGDYRMMTQVRPVICWQQGYDGGPGYQALTYVEHGYIPLVAPGKTVGYFFYGGGGSAYYGPEGNSDTLTLENIWGSETMTSSNWEPALKSDVNLCASFGLKRIAYEGGPSLDNVGHSESVKEQAWAHSAMGTAIMEHHDKWSAFGGDMLMYYTLRPNDYQWGFMKTIDDLTLPKYAGVALLANAPRSPIKYGRAPSTVDGNSYDLKNWFANTIWMGTKVTLGHNQWTSYTFNITQPGLYDIGVAYSEGKGSELQLLVDGAELTNAPVNGAGNLIGRVLLSAGLHSVRPKSFGTKLSVTVDAVTLALATASADTLAPSVPTNINGVTESASRISLTWAAATDDVAVTNYIIYRNGTPAGTSSRTSFVDIGLNASTTYSYNIKASDAAGNTSAMSTGFAITTSASSSSNSSSSSSSSSSSSSGASSSGGGGGGAPSDWYIATMLAMLVCGRKRLMRKTAL
;
A
#
# COMPACT_ATOMS: atom_id res chain seq x y z
N MET A 1 -12.64 -38.04 29.70
CA MET A 1 -14.02 -38.37 29.31
C MET A 1 -14.43 -37.36 28.24
N SER A 2 -14.22 -37.63 26.95
CA SER A 2 -15.14 -38.37 26.04
C SER A 2 -16.47 -37.61 25.88
N LEU A 3 -16.85 -37.05 24.74
CA LEU A 3 -17.09 -37.73 23.45
C LEU A 3 -17.13 -36.74 22.26
N PHE A 4 -16.63 -37.23 21.12
CA PHE A 4 -16.84 -36.73 19.76
C PHE A 4 -18.32 -36.66 19.36
N PRO A 5 -18.67 -35.88 18.31
CA PRO A 5 -19.63 -36.32 17.31
C PRO A 5 -18.91 -36.77 16.03
N ALA A 6 -19.46 -37.83 15.46
CA ALA A 6 -19.01 -38.56 14.28
C ALA A 6 -19.06 -37.72 13.00
N TYR A 7 -18.08 -37.97 12.13
CA TYR A 7 -18.09 -37.64 10.71
C TYR A 7 -19.04 -38.62 10.01
N ASP A 8 -20.18 -38.14 9.49
CA ASP A 8 -20.91 -38.82 8.43
C ASP A 8 -21.76 -37.83 7.61
N SER A 9 -21.73 -38.01 6.29
CA SER A 9 -22.49 -37.35 5.21
C SER A 9 -22.02 -35.97 4.71
N ILE A 10 -21.11 -35.97 3.73
CA ILE A 10 -21.06 -34.93 2.69
C ILE A 10 -22.16 -35.26 1.68
N ARG A 11 -23.28 -34.53 1.73
CA ARG A 11 -24.33 -34.55 0.70
C ARG A 11 -24.62 -33.12 0.26
N SER A 12 -23.89 -32.61 -0.72
CA SER A 12 -24.41 -31.66 -1.74
C SER A 12 -23.32 -31.20 -2.72
N LYS A 13 -23.75 -30.73 -3.90
CA LYS A 13 -22.90 -30.19 -4.98
C LYS A 13 -22.15 -28.88 -4.59
N SER A 14 -22.44 -28.24 -3.46
CA SER A 14 -21.83 -26.95 -3.08
C SER A 14 -20.43 -27.06 -2.48
N ASP A 15 -20.02 -28.22 -1.96
CA ASP A 15 -18.68 -28.39 -1.36
C ASP A 15 -17.56 -28.67 -2.38
N PHE A 16 -17.92 -29.03 -3.61
CA PHE A 16 -16.95 -29.26 -4.71
C PHE A 16 -16.39 -27.94 -5.28
N ALA A 17 -17.15 -26.84 -5.21
CA ALA A 17 -16.68 -25.51 -5.63
C ALA A 17 -15.59 -24.96 -4.69
N GLY A 18 -15.65 -25.30 -3.40
CA GLY A 18 -14.67 -24.88 -2.40
C GLY A 18 -13.30 -25.57 -2.53
N CYS A 19 -13.29 -26.85 -2.95
CA CYS A 19 -12.05 -27.60 -3.16
C CYS A 19 -11.37 -27.23 -4.49
N HIS A 20 -12.15 -26.97 -5.54
CA HIS A 20 -11.64 -26.53 -6.85
C HIS A 20 -11.04 -25.12 -6.82
N ASN A 21 -11.56 -24.24 -5.95
CA ASN A 21 -10.97 -22.92 -5.70
C ASN A 21 -9.68 -23.00 -4.87
N ARG A 22 -9.60 -23.89 -3.88
CA ARG A 22 -8.36 -24.10 -3.10
C ARG A 22 -7.23 -24.74 -3.92
N LEU A 23 -7.54 -25.64 -4.85
CA LEU A 23 -6.56 -26.20 -5.79
C LEU A 23 -6.09 -25.16 -6.81
N ARG A 24 -6.97 -24.26 -7.28
CA ARG A 24 -6.58 -23.09 -8.09
C ARG A 24 -5.67 -22.15 -7.32
N THR A 25 -5.94 -21.88 -6.04
CA THR A 25 -5.07 -21.04 -5.19
C THR A 25 -3.68 -21.66 -4.97
N VAL A 26 -3.58 -22.99 -4.84
CA VAL A 26 -2.29 -23.67 -4.68
C VAL A 26 -1.51 -23.76 -6.01
N VAL A 27 -2.20 -23.97 -7.14
CA VAL A 27 -1.55 -23.96 -8.47
C VAL A 27 -1.16 -22.54 -8.90
N LEU A 28 -1.94 -21.51 -8.56
CA LEU A 28 -1.55 -20.11 -8.71
C LEU A 28 -0.38 -19.73 -7.78
N ALA A 29 -0.33 -20.26 -6.55
CA ALA A 29 0.80 -20.02 -5.63
C ALA A 29 2.09 -20.72 -6.07
N VAL A 30 2.00 -21.90 -6.70
CA VAL A 30 3.16 -22.63 -7.24
C VAL A 30 3.66 -22.00 -8.55
N LEU A 31 2.76 -21.47 -9.39
CA LEU A 31 3.14 -20.66 -10.56
C LEU A 31 3.71 -19.28 -10.15
N PHE A 32 3.27 -18.72 -9.01
CA PHE A 32 3.88 -17.51 -8.43
C PHE A 32 5.28 -17.75 -7.83
N SER A 33 5.59 -18.99 -7.43
CA SER A 33 6.87 -19.32 -6.80
C SER A 33 8.01 -19.59 -7.79
N LEU A 34 7.73 -19.73 -9.09
CA LEU A 34 8.74 -19.79 -10.15
C LEU A 34 8.97 -18.45 -10.88
N SER A 35 8.29 -17.38 -10.46
CA SER A 35 8.49 -15.99 -10.95
C SER A 35 9.10 -15.07 -9.90
N MET A 36 9.80 -15.59 -8.88
CA MET A 36 10.43 -14.81 -7.80
C MET A 36 11.64 -13.95 -8.26
N TYR A 37 11.79 -13.72 -9.56
CA TYR A 37 12.67 -12.71 -10.14
C TYR A 37 11.94 -11.99 -11.28
N SER A 38 10.93 -11.17 -10.96
CA SER A 38 10.53 -9.95 -11.71
C SER A 38 9.18 -9.41 -11.19
N ALA A 39 9.26 -8.60 -10.16
CA ALA A 39 8.34 -7.49 -9.96
C ALA A 39 9.15 -6.28 -9.49
N LEU A 40 10.23 -6.00 -10.22
CA LEU A 40 10.90 -4.71 -10.18
C LEU A 40 9.93 -3.70 -10.80
N HIS A 41 9.46 -2.76 -9.97
CA HIS A 41 8.42 -1.76 -10.25
C HIS A 41 7.20 -2.24 -11.07
N ALA A 42 6.33 -3.07 -10.48
CA ALA A 42 4.97 -3.20 -11.03
C ALA A 42 4.31 -1.81 -11.02
N GLU A 43 4.05 -1.22 -12.19
CA GLU A 43 3.28 0.01 -12.33
C GLU A 43 2.02 -0.03 -11.44
N PRO A 44 1.58 1.10 -10.82
CA PRO A 44 0.15 1.20 -10.58
C PRO A 44 -0.53 1.05 -11.94
N ALA A 45 -1.42 0.06 -12.08
CA ALA A 45 -2.07 -0.27 -13.35
C ALA A 45 -2.50 0.98 -14.13
N ALA A 46 -2.43 0.96 -15.47
CA ALA A 46 -3.06 1.96 -16.33
C ALA A 46 -4.42 2.37 -15.74
N GLY A 47 -4.50 3.61 -15.24
CA GLY A 47 -5.51 3.95 -14.24
C GLY A 47 -5.57 5.44 -13.91
N GLN A 48 -6.33 5.78 -12.87
CA GLN A 48 -6.58 7.16 -12.42
C GLN A 48 -5.41 7.70 -11.59
N ASN A 49 -5.31 9.02 -11.47
CA ASN A 49 -4.35 9.66 -10.58
C ASN A 49 -4.59 9.26 -9.11
N TYR A 50 -3.52 8.90 -8.38
CA TYR A 50 -3.62 8.56 -6.97
C TYR A 50 -3.42 9.81 -6.10
N VAL A 51 -4.54 10.45 -5.81
CA VAL A 51 -4.56 11.70 -5.05
C VAL A 51 -4.98 11.47 -3.61
N GLY A 52 -4.31 12.09 -2.67
CA GLY A 52 -4.79 12.16 -1.28
C GLY A 52 -4.65 13.53 -0.67
N ILE A 53 -5.05 13.63 0.60
CA ILE A 53 -5.13 14.90 1.32
C ILE A 53 -4.77 14.71 2.80
N ASN A 54 -4.07 15.69 3.38
CA ASN A 54 -3.94 15.78 4.84
C ASN A 54 -5.25 16.28 5.45
N ILE A 55 -5.80 15.51 6.40
CA ILE A 55 -6.98 15.96 7.15
C ILE A 55 -6.57 16.88 8.28
N GLY A 56 -7.43 17.85 8.57
CA GLY A 56 -7.12 18.89 9.55
C GLY A 56 -7.16 18.38 10.99
N THR A 57 -6.64 19.21 11.88
CA THR A 57 -6.81 19.06 13.32
C THR A 57 -8.28 18.99 13.74
N VAL A 58 -8.52 18.24 14.82
CA VAL A 58 -9.78 18.26 15.56
C VAL A 58 -9.66 19.31 16.69
N SER A 59 -10.16 20.53 16.45
CA SER A 59 -10.19 21.61 17.44
C SER A 59 -11.54 22.33 17.47
N ASP A 60 -11.79 23.07 18.55
CA ASP A 60 -13.03 23.78 18.82
C ASP A 60 -13.22 25.05 17.94
N TRP A 61 -12.16 25.53 17.29
CA TRP A 61 -12.18 26.64 16.33
C TRP A 61 -12.07 26.21 14.86
N GLU A 62 -11.94 24.90 14.59
CA GLU A 62 -11.66 24.39 13.24
C GLU A 62 -12.94 24.06 12.47
N GLY A 63 -13.06 24.66 11.27
CA GLY A 63 -14.19 24.52 10.36
C GLY A 63 -14.32 23.14 9.69
N ASN A 64 -13.38 22.21 9.95
CA ASN A 64 -13.31 20.90 9.29
C ASN A 64 -14.39 19.92 9.75
N ILE A 65 -14.93 20.11 10.96
CA ILE A 65 -16.03 19.34 11.57
C ILE A 65 -15.98 17.84 11.24
N ILE A 66 -14.90 17.17 11.66
CA ILE A 66 -14.66 15.76 11.34
C ILE A 66 -15.76 14.87 11.96
N PHE A 67 -16.12 15.14 13.21
CA PHE A 67 -17.04 14.32 13.98
C PHE A 67 -18.48 14.82 13.94
N ALA A 68 -19.43 13.88 13.86
CA ALA A 68 -20.86 14.15 14.03
C ALA A 68 -21.18 14.55 15.48
N ASP A 69 -20.45 14.00 16.45
CA ASP A 69 -20.49 14.42 17.85
C ASP A 69 -19.55 15.63 18.06
N ALA A 70 -20.14 16.79 18.35
CA ALA A 70 -19.39 18.03 18.58
C ALA A 70 -18.50 17.95 19.81
N MET A 71 -18.82 17.11 20.80
CA MET A 71 -18.02 16.96 22.02
C MET A 71 -16.63 16.41 21.72
N LYS A 72 -16.44 15.66 20.62
CA LYS A 72 -15.11 15.18 20.20
C LYS A 72 -14.18 16.33 19.83
N GLN A 73 -14.70 17.50 19.49
CA GLN A 73 -13.92 18.71 19.20
C GLN A 73 -13.87 19.70 20.36
N ALA A 74 -14.49 19.39 21.50
CA ALA A 74 -14.57 20.29 22.63
C ALA A 74 -13.24 20.40 23.38
N ARG A 75 -13.10 21.48 24.15
CA ARG A 75 -11.99 21.65 25.10
C ARG A 75 -12.15 20.72 26.30
N VAL A 76 -11.09 20.63 27.11
CA VAL A 76 -11.17 19.93 28.40
C VAL A 76 -12.22 20.58 29.30
N PHE A 77 -12.82 19.79 30.19
CA PHE A 77 -13.72 20.32 31.21
C PHE A 77 -13.00 21.27 32.17
N ALA A 78 -13.66 22.37 32.47
CA ALA A 78 -13.19 23.47 33.28
C ALA A 78 -14.01 23.64 34.57
N SER A 79 -13.42 24.37 35.52
CA SER A 79 -14.09 24.76 36.75
C SER A 79 -15.27 25.70 36.44
N PRO A 80 -16.42 25.56 37.14
CA PRO A 80 -17.57 26.43 36.94
C PRO A 80 -17.26 27.93 37.09
N GLY A 81 -17.90 28.75 36.26
CA GLY A 81 -17.75 30.22 36.29
C GLY A 81 -16.43 30.74 35.73
N THR A 82 -15.64 29.90 35.05
CA THR A 82 -14.37 30.30 34.44
C THR A 82 -14.46 30.48 32.92
N SER A 83 -15.66 30.31 32.35
CA SER A 83 -15.90 30.38 30.90
C SER A 83 -14.96 29.45 30.12
N GLY A 84 -14.71 28.25 30.64
CA GLY A 84 -13.78 27.29 30.06
C GLY A 84 -12.29 27.60 30.24
N GLY A 85 -11.93 28.65 30.99
CA GLY A 85 -10.56 29.15 31.11
C GLY A 85 -9.67 28.41 32.10
N THR A 86 -10.22 27.69 33.08
CA THR A 86 -9.44 26.95 34.09
C THR A 86 -9.80 25.48 34.10
N ALA A 87 -8.91 24.62 33.59
CA ALA A 87 -9.11 23.17 33.57
C ALA A 87 -9.40 22.60 34.97
N LEU A 88 -10.25 21.57 35.04
CA LEU A 88 -10.49 20.86 36.30
C LEU A 88 -9.22 20.13 36.78
N PRO A 89 -8.99 20.08 38.10
CA PRO A 89 -7.91 19.26 38.64
C PRO A 89 -8.19 17.77 38.36
N SER A 90 -7.14 16.98 38.13
CA SER A 90 -7.27 15.55 37.82
C SER A 90 -8.03 14.74 38.88
N SER A 91 -7.99 15.17 40.15
CA SER A 91 -8.78 14.58 41.25
C SER A 91 -10.29 14.71 41.08
N SER A 92 -10.75 15.68 40.27
CA SER A 92 -12.16 15.91 39.97
C SER A 92 -12.63 15.15 38.73
N LEU A 93 -11.73 14.45 38.04
CA LEU A 93 -12.00 13.68 36.84
C LEU A 93 -11.99 12.18 37.15
N ASP A 94 -12.59 11.39 36.27
CA ASP A 94 -12.35 9.95 36.22
C ASP A 94 -11.17 9.59 35.31
N VAL A 95 -10.94 8.29 35.16
CA VAL A 95 -9.84 7.76 34.36
C VAL A 95 -9.94 8.10 32.86
N HIS A 96 -11.12 8.45 32.37
CA HIS A 96 -11.36 8.86 30.98
C HIS A 96 -11.52 10.40 30.86
N GLY A 97 -11.26 11.15 31.94
CA GLY A 97 -11.34 12.61 31.96
C GLY A 97 -12.73 13.18 32.26
N TRP A 98 -13.75 12.35 32.52
CA TRP A 98 -15.11 12.85 32.78
C TRP A 98 -15.23 13.47 34.17
N PRO A 99 -15.90 14.63 34.32
CA PRO A 99 -16.02 15.32 35.60
C PRO A 99 -16.93 14.58 36.58
N ARG A 100 -16.51 14.48 37.84
CA ARG A 100 -17.30 13.94 38.96
C ARG A 100 -18.03 15.02 39.75
N VAL A 101 -17.80 16.28 39.39
CA VAL A 101 -18.29 17.49 40.06
C VAL A 101 -18.91 18.43 39.03
N ALA A 102 -19.53 19.51 39.49
CA ALA A 102 -20.00 20.58 38.62
C ALA A 102 -18.85 21.09 37.72
N SER A 103 -19.16 21.38 36.47
CA SER A 103 -18.14 21.66 35.45
C SER A 103 -18.69 22.47 34.29
N GLU A 104 -17.81 23.03 33.47
CA GLU A 104 -18.17 23.70 32.21
C GLU A 104 -17.27 23.21 31.08
N VAL A 105 -17.75 23.28 29.84
CA VAL A 105 -16.97 22.90 28.66
C VAL A 105 -17.28 23.81 27.48
N ILE A 106 -16.22 24.34 26.85
CA ILE A 106 -16.33 25.02 25.55
C ILE A 106 -16.41 23.94 24.49
N VAL A 107 -17.56 23.85 23.83
CA VAL A 107 -17.76 22.93 22.70
C VAL A 107 -17.13 23.50 21.42
N TRP A 108 -17.31 24.81 21.19
CA TRP A 108 -16.62 25.58 20.16
C TRP A 108 -16.60 27.07 20.46
N HIS A 109 -15.64 27.78 19.87
CA HIS A 109 -15.48 29.23 20.06
C HIS A 109 -14.91 29.90 18.81
N GLY A 110 -15.60 30.91 18.28
CA GLY A 110 -15.14 31.68 17.12
C GLY A 110 -15.19 30.90 15.80
N LEU A 111 -16.13 29.95 15.70
CA LEU A 111 -16.22 29.06 14.55
C LEU A 111 -16.93 29.78 13.39
N LYS A 112 -16.14 30.23 12.41
CA LYS A 112 -16.59 31.02 11.24
C LYS A 112 -17.22 30.16 10.14
N ARG A 113 -18.37 29.55 10.47
CA ARG A 113 -19.18 28.70 9.59
C ARG A 113 -20.66 28.72 10.03
N ASP A 114 -21.56 28.37 9.11
CA ASP A 114 -22.95 28.03 9.43
C ASP A 114 -23.08 26.76 10.28
N ASN A 115 -23.43 26.99 11.55
CA ASN A 115 -23.72 26.01 12.58
C ASN A 115 -25.20 26.06 13.01
N SER A 116 -26.06 26.71 12.22
CA SER A 116 -27.49 26.73 12.50
C SER A 116 -28.08 25.32 12.34
N GLY A 117 -29.16 25.04 13.05
CA GLY A 117 -29.86 23.77 13.02
C GLY A 117 -30.16 23.21 14.40
N THR A 118 -30.63 21.97 14.44
CA THR A 118 -31.00 21.26 15.66
C THR A 118 -29.90 20.28 16.04
N TYR A 119 -29.55 20.29 17.32
CA TYR A 119 -28.59 19.42 17.96
C TYR A 119 -29.28 18.57 19.03
N VAL A 120 -28.84 17.32 19.16
CA VAL A 120 -29.29 16.41 20.21
C VAL A 120 -28.16 16.24 21.22
N LEU A 121 -28.39 16.73 22.45
CA LEU A 121 -27.50 16.54 23.59
C LEU A 121 -27.95 15.30 24.37
N THR A 122 -27.01 14.40 24.68
CA THR A 122 -27.23 13.28 25.59
C THR A 122 -26.06 13.14 26.57
N PHE A 123 -26.34 12.76 27.82
CA PHE A 123 -25.31 12.46 28.82
C PHE A 123 -25.83 11.57 29.95
N GLU A 124 -24.95 10.85 30.62
CA GLU A 124 -25.25 10.02 31.79
C GLU A 124 -25.13 10.84 33.07
N SER A 125 -26.25 11.45 33.49
CA SER A 125 -26.41 12.14 34.78
C SER A 125 -27.83 12.71 34.89
N ASP A 126 -28.28 13.02 36.11
CA ASP A 126 -29.42 13.90 36.39
C ASP A 126 -29.00 15.37 36.57
N ALA A 127 -27.72 15.70 36.37
CA ALA A 127 -27.20 17.06 36.44
C ALA A 127 -27.97 17.99 35.48
N VAL A 128 -28.40 19.14 36.01
CA VAL A 128 -28.93 20.24 35.19
C VAL A 128 -27.82 20.77 34.29
N VAL A 129 -28.10 20.87 32.99
CA VAL A 129 -27.24 21.49 31.98
C VAL A 129 -27.82 22.83 31.53
N THR A 130 -26.95 23.82 31.39
CA THR A 130 -27.30 25.17 30.91
C THR A 130 -26.38 25.53 29.75
N PRO A 131 -26.89 25.77 28.53
CA PRO A 131 -26.09 26.26 27.42
C PRO A 131 -25.91 27.78 27.49
N ASP A 132 -24.73 28.24 27.13
CA ASP A 132 -24.43 29.63 26.76
C ASP A 132 -24.04 29.67 25.28
N PHE A 133 -24.84 30.40 24.49
CA PHE A 133 -24.70 30.51 23.04
C PHE A 133 -23.71 31.60 22.61
N GLY A 134 -23.08 32.32 23.55
CA GLY A 134 -22.18 33.42 23.24
C GLY A 134 -22.83 34.46 22.34
N TRP A 135 -22.29 34.65 21.13
CA TRP A 135 -22.81 35.57 20.11
C TRP A 135 -23.91 34.97 19.23
N ALA A 136 -24.17 33.68 19.36
CA ALA A 136 -25.22 33.01 18.60
C ALA A 136 -26.59 33.21 19.27
N THR A 137 -27.64 33.13 18.46
CA THR A 137 -29.01 33.01 18.95
C THR A 137 -29.43 31.54 18.90
N GLY A 138 -30.09 31.08 19.95
CA GLY A 138 -30.56 29.71 20.04
C GLY A 138 -31.65 29.51 21.09
N SER A 139 -32.21 28.31 21.10
CA SER A 139 -33.15 27.87 22.13
C SER A 139 -32.75 26.52 22.68
N PHE A 140 -33.14 26.28 23.93
CA PHE A 140 -32.88 25.06 24.66
C PHE A 140 -34.19 24.51 25.20
N SER A 141 -34.49 23.25 24.91
CA SER A 141 -35.81 22.66 25.22
C SER A 141 -35.75 21.15 25.38
N SER A 142 -36.90 20.55 25.70
CA SER A 142 -37.11 19.09 25.70
C SER A 142 -36.11 18.33 26.57
N VAL A 143 -35.74 18.91 27.72
CA VAL A 143 -34.84 18.29 28.70
C VAL A 143 -35.59 17.18 29.42
N VAL A 144 -35.21 15.93 29.17
CA VAL A 144 -35.84 14.75 29.75
C VAL A 144 -34.77 13.86 30.37
N TYR A 145 -34.91 13.57 31.66
CA TYR A 145 -34.10 12.57 32.35
C TYR A 145 -34.85 11.23 32.37
N ASP A 146 -34.24 10.19 31.82
CA ASP A 146 -34.75 8.83 31.86
C ASP A 146 -34.16 8.07 33.06
N LEU A 147 -35.01 7.74 34.03
CA LEU A 147 -34.63 7.04 35.26
C LEU A 147 -34.11 5.60 35.02
N LYS A 148 -34.53 4.97 33.91
CA LYS A 148 -34.17 3.58 33.58
C LYS A 148 -32.77 3.51 32.97
N THR A 149 -32.48 4.40 32.01
CA THR A 149 -31.16 4.45 31.36
C THR A 149 -30.18 5.33 32.12
N LYS A 150 -30.65 6.17 33.05
CA LYS A 150 -29.89 7.20 33.76
C LYS A 150 -29.26 8.22 32.83
N THR A 151 -29.95 8.52 31.72
CA THR A 151 -29.48 9.48 30.71
C THR A 151 -30.40 10.68 30.65
N THR A 152 -29.82 11.87 30.53
CA THR A 152 -30.53 13.08 30.15
C THR A 152 -30.41 13.28 28.65
N MET A 153 -31.51 13.67 28.01
CA MET A 153 -31.57 14.12 26.62
C MET A 153 -32.09 15.56 26.58
N ALA A 154 -31.54 16.39 25.70
CA ALA A 154 -32.04 17.75 25.45
C ALA A 154 -31.89 18.14 23.97
N LEU A 155 -32.74 19.06 23.52
CA LEU A 155 -32.66 19.65 22.19
C LEU A 155 -32.12 21.08 22.27
N LEU A 156 -31.09 21.33 21.48
CA LEU A 156 -30.48 22.65 21.33
C LEU A 156 -30.65 23.10 19.88
N LYS A 157 -31.29 24.24 19.67
CA LYS A 157 -31.50 24.81 18.34
C LYS A 157 -30.69 26.09 18.21
N LEU A 158 -29.83 26.16 17.20
CA LEU A 158 -29.11 27.36 16.81
C LEU A 158 -29.76 28.00 15.59
N THR A 159 -29.96 29.31 15.64
CA THR A 159 -30.62 30.08 14.57
C THR A 159 -29.70 31.05 13.83
N ASN A 160 -28.55 31.41 14.41
CA ASN A 160 -27.53 32.22 13.71
C ASN A 160 -26.51 31.32 12.98
N ALA A 161 -26.05 31.79 11.82
CA ALA A 161 -25.26 31.06 10.81
C ALA A 161 -23.82 31.56 10.63
N ALA A 162 -23.36 32.60 11.32
CA ALA A 162 -21.99 33.09 11.14
C ALA A 162 -21.36 33.47 12.49
N ASP A 163 -20.18 32.89 12.74
CA ASP A 163 -19.32 33.13 13.91
C ASP A 163 -20.00 32.83 15.26
N THR A 164 -19.96 31.54 15.63
CA THR A 164 -20.69 31.04 16.82
C THR A 164 -19.74 30.55 17.91
N ALA A 165 -20.24 30.53 19.14
CA ALA A 165 -19.64 29.85 20.28
C ALA A 165 -20.70 29.03 21.01
N LEU A 166 -20.30 27.96 21.69
CA LEU A 166 -21.16 27.22 22.59
C LEU A 166 -20.38 26.75 23.81
N LEU A 167 -20.85 27.14 24.98
CA LEU A 167 -20.43 26.63 26.28
C LEU A 167 -21.59 25.82 26.89
N LEU A 168 -21.27 24.70 27.54
CA LEU A 168 -22.23 23.94 28.34
C LEU A 168 -21.77 23.93 29.79
N SER A 169 -22.64 24.35 30.72
CA SER A 169 -22.41 24.28 32.17
C SER A 169 -23.25 23.17 32.79
N PHE A 170 -22.63 22.31 33.59
CA PHE A 170 -23.26 21.19 34.29
C PHE A 170 -23.21 21.41 35.81
N SER A 171 -24.36 21.27 36.46
CA SER A 171 -24.50 21.45 37.92
C SER A 171 -23.89 20.33 38.77
N GLY A 172 -23.49 19.20 38.16
CA GLY A 172 -22.93 18.04 38.83
C GLY A 172 -22.04 17.23 37.89
N GLY A 173 -21.57 16.07 38.37
CA GLY A 173 -20.75 15.17 37.55
C GLY A 173 -21.53 14.61 36.35
N VAL A 174 -20.84 14.45 35.23
CA VAL A 174 -21.41 13.96 33.97
C VAL A 174 -20.46 13.00 33.28
N ARG A 175 -21.02 12.03 32.54
CA ARG A 175 -20.27 11.10 31.69
C ARG A 175 -20.94 10.96 30.33
N ASN A 176 -20.18 10.49 29.34
CA ASN A 176 -20.68 10.18 28.00
C ASN A 176 -21.51 11.31 27.38
N VAL A 177 -21.05 12.56 27.56
CA VAL A 177 -21.69 13.74 26.96
C VAL A 177 -21.47 13.67 25.46
N LYS A 178 -22.56 13.65 24.69
CA LYS A 178 -22.57 13.72 23.23
C LYS A 178 -23.47 14.86 22.78
N LEU A 179 -23.00 15.65 21.83
CA LEU A 179 -23.78 16.71 21.21
C LEU A 179 -23.79 16.49 19.69
N MET A 180 -24.80 15.75 19.22
CA MET A 180 -24.92 15.39 17.81
C MET A 180 -25.30 16.62 16.98
N ARG A 181 -24.48 16.92 15.97
CA ARG A 181 -24.63 18.07 15.07
C ARG A 181 -25.85 17.92 14.14
N PRO A 182 -26.39 19.02 13.58
CA PRO A 182 -27.33 18.95 12.46
C PRO A 182 -26.68 18.25 11.26
N ILE A 183 -27.47 17.46 10.50
CA ILE A 183 -26.95 16.73 9.31
C ILE A 183 -26.45 17.64 8.18
N ALA A 184 -26.89 18.90 8.18
CA ALA A 184 -26.47 19.99 7.32
C ALA A 184 -26.85 21.32 8.00
N PRO A 185 -26.22 22.44 7.65
CA PRO A 185 -26.60 23.75 8.18
C PRO A 185 -28.11 24.03 8.01
N GLY A 186 -28.74 24.57 9.05
CA GLY A 186 -30.17 24.88 9.12
C GLY A 186 -31.09 23.67 9.33
N SER A 187 -30.57 22.43 9.33
CA SER A 187 -31.40 21.23 9.44
C SER A 187 -32.17 21.13 10.77
N ALA A 188 -33.44 20.74 10.70
CA ALA A 188 -34.24 20.37 11.87
C ALA A 188 -33.89 18.99 12.45
N THR A 189 -33.09 18.21 11.71
CA THR A 189 -32.67 16.86 12.07
C THR A 189 -31.17 16.83 12.39
N SER A 190 -30.82 16.22 13.52
CA SER A 190 -29.43 15.94 13.93
C SER A 190 -28.93 14.61 13.35
N HIS A 191 -27.61 14.43 13.38
CA HIS A 191 -26.99 13.12 13.19
C HIS A 191 -27.52 12.11 14.20
N GLU A 192 -27.64 10.86 13.76
CA GLU A 192 -27.97 9.74 14.64
C GLU A 192 -26.81 9.48 15.60
N ALA A 193 -27.12 9.05 16.84
CA ALA A 193 -26.11 8.80 17.87
C ALA A 193 -25.06 7.72 17.52
N THR A 194 -25.30 6.96 16.45
CA THR A 194 -24.41 5.94 15.88
C THR A 194 -23.47 6.47 14.79
N GLU A 195 -23.70 7.67 14.25
CA GLU A 195 -22.81 8.30 13.27
C GLU A 195 -21.57 8.86 13.97
N ASP A 196 -20.38 8.41 13.58
CA ASP A 196 -19.13 8.96 14.12
C ASP A 196 -18.70 10.25 13.41
N PHE A 197 -18.81 10.28 12.09
CA PHE A 197 -18.30 11.37 11.24
C PHE A 197 -19.42 12.22 10.66
N SER A 198 -19.18 13.52 10.52
CA SER A 198 -20.18 14.42 9.95
C SER A 198 -20.36 14.16 8.45
N ARG A 199 -21.60 14.28 7.96
CA ARG A 199 -21.92 14.09 6.53
C ARG A 199 -21.22 15.13 5.65
N PRO A 200 -21.15 16.42 6.03
CA PRO A 200 -20.37 17.40 5.29
C PRO A 200 -18.89 17.02 5.17
N PHE A 201 -18.26 16.49 6.23
CA PHE A 201 -16.87 16.06 6.16
C PHE A 201 -16.68 14.88 5.21
N LEU A 202 -17.54 13.86 5.31
CA LEU A 202 -17.52 12.70 4.42
C LEU A 202 -17.67 13.10 2.95
N LYS A 203 -18.48 14.13 2.66
CA LYS A 203 -18.63 14.68 1.31
C LYS A 203 -17.36 15.40 0.83
N ALA A 204 -16.75 16.20 1.68
CA ALA A 204 -15.54 16.96 1.36
C ALA A 204 -14.33 16.05 1.04
N ILE A 205 -14.27 14.85 1.62
CA ILE A 205 -13.16 13.92 1.35
C ILE A 205 -13.43 12.97 0.17
N GLU A 206 -14.61 13.00 -0.45
CA GLU A 206 -15.02 12.06 -1.51
C GLU A 206 -13.99 11.89 -2.64
N PRO A 207 -13.37 12.96 -3.19
CA PRO A 207 -12.45 12.81 -4.33
C PRO A 207 -11.12 12.14 -4.02
N PHE A 208 -10.73 12.02 -2.74
CA PHE A 208 -9.40 11.56 -2.36
C PHE A 208 -9.33 10.04 -2.20
N HIS A 209 -8.25 9.43 -2.64
CA HIS A 209 -7.99 8.00 -2.52
C HIS A 209 -7.33 7.64 -1.18
N ALA A 210 -6.55 8.57 -0.61
CA ALA A 210 -5.87 8.42 0.67
C ALA A 210 -6.09 9.63 1.57
N LEU A 211 -6.13 9.37 2.87
CA LEU A 211 -6.20 10.36 3.93
C LEU A 211 -4.93 10.29 4.76
N ARG A 212 -4.26 11.43 4.93
CA ARG A 212 -3.11 11.58 5.81
C ARG A 212 -3.55 12.21 7.13
N PHE A 213 -3.10 11.62 8.23
CA PHE A 213 -3.58 11.92 9.59
C PHE A 213 -2.56 12.73 10.40
N MET A 214 -1.69 13.52 9.77
CA MET A 214 -0.58 14.19 10.48
C MET A 214 -1.07 15.18 11.54
N ASP A 215 -1.98 16.09 11.18
CA ASP A 215 -2.55 17.06 12.13
C ASP A 215 -3.41 16.35 13.17
N TYR A 216 -4.14 15.32 12.74
CA TYR A 216 -4.99 14.48 13.60
C TYR A 216 -4.16 13.80 14.69
N SER A 217 -3.01 13.21 14.34
CA SER A 217 -2.12 12.55 15.29
C SER A 217 -1.22 13.50 16.07
N SER A 218 -1.29 14.81 15.79
CA SER A 218 -0.37 15.80 16.38
C SER A 218 1.07 15.32 16.26
N SER A 219 1.51 15.05 15.03
CA SER A 219 2.74 14.30 14.79
C SER A 219 4.01 14.98 15.27
N TYR A 220 4.00 16.29 15.55
CA TYR A 220 5.17 17.02 16.06
C TYR A 220 5.15 17.13 17.57
N GLY A 221 6.30 17.00 18.22
CA GLY A 221 6.40 17.13 19.67
C GLY A 221 5.45 16.18 20.41
N ASN A 222 5.08 15.06 19.79
CA ASN A 222 4.16 14.09 20.37
C ASN A 222 4.86 13.33 21.50
N PRO A 223 4.44 13.49 22.77
CA PRO A 223 5.22 13.01 23.91
C PRO A 223 5.01 11.51 24.20
N GLN A 224 4.22 10.80 23.39
CA GLN A 224 3.88 9.41 23.64
C GLN A 224 5.07 8.48 23.42
N ILE A 225 5.41 7.73 24.46
CA ILE A 225 6.44 6.70 24.46
C ILE A 225 5.79 5.32 24.55
N LYS A 226 4.85 5.14 25.49
CA LYS A 226 4.23 3.84 25.83
C LYS A 226 2.82 3.75 25.28
N TRP A 227 2.38 2.54 24.89
CA TRP A 227 1.03 2.32 24.37
C TRP A 227 -0.08 2.84 25.29
N SER A 228 0.12 2.76 26.61
CA SER A 228 -0.83 3.24 27.61
C SER A 228 -1.01 4.76 27.65
N GLU A 229 -0.14 5.54 26.99
CA GLU A 229 -0.18 7.01 27.02
C GLU A 229 -1.04 7.62 25.91
N ARG A 230 -1.51 6.79 24.96
CA ARG A 230 -2.33 7.19 23.83
C ARG A 230 -3.73 7.65 24.24
N VAL A 231 -4.32 8.50 23.40
CA VAL A 231 -5.72 8.89 23.52
C VAL A 231 -6.62 7.68 23.23
N GLN A 232 -7.59 7.45 24.11
CA GLN A 232 -8.61 6.40 23.96
C GLN A 232 -9.90 7.02 23.40
N PRO A 233 -10.72 6.26 22.65
CA PRO A 233 -11.91 6.81 22.01
C PRO A 233 -13.03 7.19 23.00
N ASP A 234 -12.98 6.69 24.25
CA ASP A 234 -13.94 6.98 25.33
C ASP A 234 -13.51 8.14 26.25
N GLU A 235 -12.33 8.71 26.03
CA GLU A 235 -11.89 9.92 26.71
C GLU A 235 -12.74 11.14 26.32
N THR A 236 -12.85 12.11 27.24
CA THR A 236 -13.67 13.33 27.04
C THR A 236 -13.24 14.15 25.84
N ASN A 237 -11.94 14.15 25.54
CA ASN A 237 -11.37 14.91 24.44
C ASN A 237 -10.85 13.92 23.42
N SER A 238 -11.28 14.07 22.17
CA SER A 238 -10.73 13.23 21.11
C SER A 238 -9.32 13.64 20.68
N ILE A 239 -8.78 14.79 21.15
CA ILE A 239 -7.38 15.21 21.00
C ILE A 239 -6.88 15.93 22.25
N VAL A 240 -5.67 15.59 22.71
CA VAL A 240 -4.92 16.34 23.75
C VAL A 240 -3.81 17.14 23.07
N ARG A 241 -3.85 18.48 23.13
CA ARG A 241 -2.83 19.37 22.54
C ARG A 241 -2.06 20.15 23.60
N THR A 242 -0.84 20.55 23.26
CA THR A 242 -0.04 21.51 24.04
C THR A 242 0.56 22.54 23.09
N GLY A 243 -0.11 23.68 22.89
CA GLY A 243 0.32 24.71 21.94
C GLY A 243 -0.44 24.65 20.61
N TYR A 244 0.26 24.77 19.48
CA TYR A 244 -0.34 24.80 18.14
C TYR A 244 -0.94 23.44 17.70
N SER A 245 -1.71 23.45 16.60
CA SER A 245 -2.52 22.36 16.06
C SER A 245 -1.75 21.12 15.56
N TRP A 246 -0.50 20.95 15.97
CA TRP A 246 0.33 19.81 15.64
C TRP A 246 1.11 19.24 16.82
N ILE A 247 1.05 19.87 18.00
CA ILE A 247 1.73 19.41 19.22
C ILE A 247 0.74 18.78 20.18
N GLY A 248 1.06 17.58 20.67
CA GLY A 248 0.29 16.90 21.70
C GLY A 248 0.19 15.40 21.45
N LYS A 249 -0.88 14.77 21.95
CA LYS A 249 -1.10 13.33 21.81
C LYS A 249 -1.91 12.94 20.57
N GLY A 250 -2.47 13.90 19.84
CA GLY A 250 -3.35 13.60 18.71
C GLY A 250 -4.63 12.91 19.14
N GLY A 251 -5.33 12.29 18.17
CA GLY A 251 -6.56 11.57 18.44
C GLY A 251 -6.48 10.05 18.43
N ALA A 252 -7.57 9.42 18.86
CA ALA A 252 -7.67 7.98 18.99
C ALA A 252 -7.62 7.27 17.63
N TRP A 253 -6.63 6.39 17.44
CA TRP A 253 -6.40 5.63 16.21
C TRP A 253 -7.60 4.78 15.75
N GLU A 254 -8.50 4.42 16.67
CA GLU A 254 -9.73 3.70 16.35
C GLU A 254 -10.62 4.45 15.35
N TYR A 255 -10.68 5.79 15.44
CA TYR A 255 -11.45 6.58 14.48
C TYR A 255 -10.79 6.63 13.09
N VAL A 256 -9.47 6.51 13.01
CA VAL A 256 -8.76 6.35 11.72
C VAL A 256 -9.23 5.08 11.03
N ILE A 257 -9.30 3.96 11.75
CA ILE A 257 -9.78 2.68 11.23
C ILE A 257 -11.24 2.81 10.77
N LYS A 258 -12.13 3.36 11.61
CA LYS A 258 -13.55 3.51 11.27
C LYS A 258 -13.75 4.39 10.03
N LEU A 259 -13.05 5.52 9.93
CA LEU A 259 -13.16 6.43 8.79
C LEU A 259 -12.71 5.75 7.50
N CYS A 260 -11.53 5.14 7.51
CA CYS A 260 -10.97 4.47 6.34
C CYS A 260 -11.80 3.26 5.91
N ASN A 261 -12.33 2.48 6.85
CA ASN A 261 -13.24 1.37 6.53
C ASN A 261 -14.60 1.86 5.99
N GLN A 262 -15.16 2.93 6.54
CA GLN A 262 -16.42 3.50 6.05
C GLN A 262 -16.28 4.07 4.64
N THR A 263 -15.17 4.73 4.36
CA THR A 263 -14.95 5.47 3.10
C THR A 263 -14.17 4.70 2.04
N LYS A 264 -13.57 3.56 2.43
CA LYS A 264 -12.63 2.76 1.63
C LYS A 264 -11.41 3.56 1.14
N LYS A 265 -11.00 4.59 1.89
CA LYS A 265 -9.82 5.41 1.62
C LYS A 265 -8.63 4.87 2.37
N ASP A 266 -7.46 4.90 1.73
CA ASP A 266 -6.20 4.50 2.35
C ASP A 266 -5.84 5.43 3.52
N ALA A 267 -5.17 4.88 4.52
CA ALA A 267 -4.68 5.62 5.67
C ALA A 267 -3.19 5.91 5.52
N TRP A 268 -2.76 7.14 5.81
CA TRP A 268 -1.36 7.49 6.05
C TRP A 268 -1.20 8.00 7.48
N ILE A 269 -0.42 7.29 8.29
CA ILE A 269 -0.15 7.62 9.69
C ILE A 269 1.31 7.97 9.91
N CYS A 270 1.56 8.87 10.86
CA CYS A 270 2.90 9.15 11.38
C CYS A 270 3.02 8.53 12.77
N VAL A 271 3.99 7.63 12.95
CA VAL A 271 4.33 7.07 14.25
C VAL A 271 5.05 8.14 15.09
N PRO A 272 4.67 8.38 16.35
CA PRO A 272 5.35 9.38 17.20
C PRO A 272 6.85 9.15 17.31
N LEU A 273 7.65 10.24 17.33
CA LEU A 273 9.12 10.17 17.41
C LEU A 273 9.61 9.32 18.59
N TYR A 274 8.99 9.50 19.76
CA TYR A 274 9.43 8.84 21.00
C TYR A 274 8.78 7.47 21.25
N ALA A 275 7.92 7.00 20.34
CA ALA A 275 7.23 5.72 20.50
C ALA A 275 8.24 4.57 20.60
N ASN A 276 8.12 3.79 21.67
CA ASN A 276 8.92 2.58 21.83
C ASN A 276 8.37 1.43 20.97
N ASP A 277 9.13 0.34 20.87
CA ASP A 277 8.76 -0.79 20.00
C ASP A 277 7.45 -1.49 20.44
N ASP A 278 7.09 -1.44 21.74
CA ASP A 278 5.81 -1.95 22.22
C ASP A 278 4.64 -1.08 21.72
N PHE A 279 4.77 0.26 21.78
CA PHE A 279 3.80 1.17 21.18
C PHE A 279 3.58 0.86 19.70
N VAL A 280 4.67 0.74 18.93
CA VAL A 280 4.59 0.46 17.48
C VAL A 280 3.93 -0.89 17.22
N ARG A 281 4.25 -1.91 18.02
CA ARG A 281 3.66 -3.25 17.90
C ARG A 281 2.17 -3.26 18.20
N GLN A 282 1.75 -2.56 19.25
CA GLN A 282 0.34 -2.48 19.62
C GLN A 282 -0.45 -1.64 18.63
N LEU A 283 0.15 -0.58 18.06
CA LEU A 283 -0.41 0.17 16.95
C LEU A 283 -0.64 -0.73 15.73
N ALA A 284 0.36 -1.51 15.34
CA ALA A 284 0.25 -2.47 14.24
C ALA A 284 -0.88 -3.48 14.49
N ARG A 285 -1.01 -4.02 15.71
CA ARG A 285 -2.10 -4.94 16.09
C ARG A 285 -3.47 -4.27 16.05
N LEU A 286 -3.58 -3.03 16.52
CA LEU A 286 -4.83 -2.28 16.45
C LEU A 286 -5.28 -2.12 14.98
N PHE A 287 -4.37 -1.74 14.08
CA PHE A 287 -4.69 -1.62 12.66
C PHE A 287 -4.95 -2.97 11.98
N ARG A 288 -4.37 -4.07 12.48
CA ARG A 288 -4.57 -5.43 11.95
C ARG A 288 -5.91 -6.03 12.36
N ASP A 289 -6.22 -5.96 13.65
CA ASP A 289 -7.28 -6.74 14.30
C ASP A 289 -8.41 -5.86 14.84
N GLY A 290 -8.16 -4.57 15.06
CA GLY A 290 -9.09 -3.70 15.77
C GLY A 290 -9.14 -3.99 17.26
N ASN A 291 -10.16 -3.43 17.91
CA ASN A 291 -10.49 -3.69 19.31
C ASN A 291 -12.01 -3.60 19.52
N ALA A 292 -12.48 -3.70 20.77
CA ALA A 292 -13.91 -3.65 21.06
C ALA A 292 -14.61 -2.39 20.50
N PHE A 293 -13.92 -1.25 20.47
CA PHE A 293 -14.49 0.01 19.94
C PHE A 293 -14.67 -0.02 18.42
N THR A 294 -13.76 -0.68 17.70
CA THR A 294 -13.90 -0.90 16.25
C THR A 294 -14.74 -2.14 15.90
N GLY A 295 -15.40 -2.76 16.88
CA GLY A 295 -16.19 -3.98 16.71
C GLY A 295 -15.35 -5.25 16.52
N GLY A 296 -14.08 -5.22 16.92
CA GLY A 296 -13.12 -6.31 16.73
C GLY A 296 -12.63 -6.44 15.28
N VAL A 297 -12.63 -5.32 14.54
CA VAL A 297 -12.22 -5.26 13.14
C VAL A 297 -11.14 -4.18 12.95
N GLY A 298 -10.01 -4.58 12.36
CA GLY A 298 -8.95 -3.67 11.94
C GLY A 298 -9.25 -3.02 10.60
N LEU A 299 -8.23 -2.60 9.85
CA LEU A 299 -8.43 -2.09 8.49
C LEU A 299 -8.88 -3.19 7.53
N ASP A 300 -9.96 -2.91 6.81
CA ASP A 300 -10.50 -3.78 5.78
C ASP A 300 -9.49 -3.99 4.64
N MET A 301 -9.43 -5.20 4.10
CA MET A 301 -8.92 -5.38 2.74
C MET A 301 -9.98 -4.84 1.77
N PRO A 302 -9.66 -3.92 0.84
CA PRO A 302 -8.36 -3.65 0.23
C PRO A 302 -7.59 -2.40 0.74
N VAL A 303 -8.07 -1.72 1.79
CA VAL A 303 -7.53 -0.44 2.30
C VAL A 303 -6.05 -0.56 2.66
N LYS A 304 -5.23 0.36 2.16
CA LYS A 304 -3.79 0.43 2.41
C LYS A 304 -3.48 1.29 3.63
N LEU A 305 -2.40 0.92 4.31
CA LEU A 305 -1.86 1.63 5.45
C LEU A 305 -0.43 2.08 5.12
N TYR A 306 -0.26 3.36 4.86
CA TYR A 306 1.03 4.03 4.75
C TYR A 306 1.54 4.38 6.14
N VAL A 307 2.77 3.97 6.46
CA VAL A 307 3.36 4.13 7.80
C VAL A 307 4.65 4.93 7.70
N GLU A 308 4.65 6.12 8.26
CA GLU A 308 5.82 7.01 8.34
C GLU A 308 6.35 7.04 9.78
N TYR A 309 7.66 7.05 9.96
CA TYR A 309 8.27 7.29 11.28
C TYR A 309 8.49 8.78 11.48
N GLY A 310 7.69 9.38 12.37
CA GLY A 310 7.62 10.83 12.54
C GLY A 310 7.07 11.56 11.32
N ASN A 311 7.22 12.88 11.30
CA ASN A 311 7.02 13.73 10.14
C ASN A 311 8.23 14.67 10.06
N GLU A 312 8.85 14.81 8.89
CA GLU A 312 9.95 15.76 8.64
C GLU A 312 11.01 15.80 9.74
N LEU A 313 11.52 14.62 10.12
CA LEU A 313 12.58 14.49 11.13
C LEU A 313 13.95 15.06 10.67
N TRP A 314 13.97 15.72 9.52
CA TRP A 314 15.08 16.49 8.96
C TRP A 314 14.92 18.00 9.18
N ASN A 315 13.71 18.50 9.46
CA ASN A 315 13.40 19.91 9.55
C ASN A 315 13.61 20.42 10.99
N THR A 316 14.43 21.46 11.13
CA THR A 316 14.81 22.04 12.42
C THR A 316 14.08 23.36 12.72
N ALA A 317 13.20 23.81 11.83
CA ALA A 317 12.44 25.03 12.03
C ALA A 317 11.38 24.85 13.14
N GLY A 318 11.03 25.93 13.84
CA GLY A 318 9.88 25.99 14.73
C GLY A 318 9.72 24.79 15.68
N SER A 319 8.58 24.11 15.58
CA SER A 319 8.22 22.95 16.42
C SER A 319 8.44 21.59 15.74
N PHE A 320 9.17 21.55 14.61
CA PHE A 320 9.46 20.30 13.93
C PHE A 320 10.46 19.45 14.73
N ASP A 321 10.39 18.13 14.54
CA ASP A 321 11.08 17.14 15.37
C ASP A 321 12.51 16.83 14.90
N GLY A 322 13.10 17.65 14.01
CA GLY A 322 14.47 17.46 13.54
C GLY A 322 15.53 17.62 14.65
N ASN A 323 15.39 18.64 15.51
CA ASN A 323 16.30 18.82 16.66
C ASN A 323 16.15 17.66 17.68
N PRO A 324 14.94 17.30 18.14
CA PRO A 324 14.74 16.10 18.96
C PRO A 324 15.31 14.80 18.37
N ASN A 325 15.14 14.58 17.05
CA ASN A 325 15.69 13.40 16.39
C ASN A 325 17.22 13.38 16.41
N HIS A 326 17.87 14.54 16.25
CA HIS A 326 19.33 14.69 16.35
C HIS A 326 19.83 14.38 17.75
N GLU A 327 19.17 14.89 18.80
CA GLU A 327 19.51 14.58 20.19
C GLU A 327 19.42 13.07 20.49
N LEU A 328 18.38 12.40 19.98
CA LEU A 328 18.24 10.95 20.13
C LEU A 328 19.34 10.18 19.39
N ALA A 329 19.76 10.63 18.21
CA ALA A 329 20.86 9.99 17.47
C ALA A 329 22.19 10.07 18.23
N ILE A 330 22.48 11.22 18.85
CA ILE A 330 23.66 11.41 19.69
C ILE A 330 23.60 10.49 20.92
N ALA A 331 22.44 10.46 21.59
CA ALA A 331 22.26 9.65 22.79
C ALA A 331 22.41 8.14 22.52
N GLU A 332 21.83 7.65 21.42
CA GLU A 332 21.94 6.24 20.99
C GLU A 332 23.38 5.89 20.61
N HIS A 333 24.08 6.78 19.89
CA HIS A 333 25.50 6.58 19.58
C HIS A 333 26.36 6.52 20.85
N ALA A 334 26.15 7.45 21.80
CA ALA A 334 26.86 7.47 23.08
C ALA A 334 26.57 6.24 23.95
N ALA A 335 25.38 5.65 23.82
CA ALA A 335 25.00 4.40 24.49
C ALA A 335 25.63 3.13 23.87
N GLY A 336 26.41 3.28 22.79
CA GLY A 336 27.09 2.17 22.11
C GLY A 336 26.15 1.34 21.22
N ASP A 337 25.19 2.00 20.54
CA ASP A 337 24.30 1.32 19.59
C ASP A 337 25.12 0.47 18.59
N PRO A 338 24.93 -0.87 18.55
CA PRO A 338 25.66 -1.75 17.65
C PRO A 338 25.36 -1.51 16.17
N TYR A 339 24.31 -0.75 15.86
CA TYR A 339 23.94 -0.33 14.50
C TYR A 339 24.53 1.04 14.12
N ALA A 340 25.59 1.47 14.82
CA ALA A 340 26.19 2.81 14.78
C ALA A 340 26.08 3.53 13.43
N TYR A 341 25.63 4.79 13.50
CA TYR A 341 25.42 5.68 12.36
C TYR A 341 26.69 6.03 11.56
N GLN A 342 27.88 5.71 12.09
CA GLN A 342 29.20 6.00 11.51
C GLN A 342 29.79 4.80 10.73
N TYR A 343 28.97 4.08 9.95
CA TYR A 343 29.45 2.89 9.23
C TYR A 343 30.59 3.17 8.23
N ASP A 344 30.74 4.42 7.81
CA ASP A 344 31.74 4.95 6.88
C ASP A 344 32.76 5.90 7.56
N GLY A 345 32.71 6.03 8.88
CA GLY A 345 33.58 6.92 9.65
C GLY A 345 33.19 8.41 9.62
N ASP A 346 32.03 8.78 9.06
CA ASP A 346 31.55 10.16 9.10
C ASP A 346 31.21 10.58 10.54
N ALA A 347 31.92 11.57 11.07
CA ALA A 347 31.77 12.05 12.43
C ALA A 347 30.71 13.16 12.60
N ASN A 348 29.98 13.53 11.54
CA ASN A 348 28.95 14.58 11.59
C ASN A 348 27.66 14.04 12.23
N ASP A 349 27.32 14.54 13.41
CA ASP A 349 26.14 14.13 14.17
C ASP A 349 24.81 14.42 13.45
N TRP A 350 24.74 15.42 12.58
CA TRP A 350 23.57 15.65 11.73
C TRP A 350 23.38 14.59 10.66
N VAL A 351 24.49 14.06 10.12
CA VAL A 351 24.41 12.90 9.22
C VAL A 351 23.88 11.70 10.00
N TRP A 352 24.27 11.54 11.28
CA TRP A 352 23.71 10.48 12.12
C TRP A 352 22.20 10.66 12.35
N ALA A 353 21.73 11.90 12.57
CA ALA A 353 20.32 12.21 12.71
C ALA A 353 19.51 11.76 11.48
N TRP A 354 19.99 12.05 10.27
CA TRP A 354 19.32 11.61 9.04
C TRP A 354 19.37 10.09 8.85
N ARG A 355 20.50 9.45 9.18
CA ARG A 355 20.64 7.98 9.15
C ARG A 355 19.72 7.29 10.15
N ARG A 356 19.52 7.89 11.33
CA ARG A 356 18.56 7.42 12.35
C ARG A 356 17.13 7.36 11.83
N VAL A 357 16.71 8.31 10.99
CA VAL A 357 15.38 8.26 10.34
C VAL A 357 15.24 6.97 9.51
N GLY A 358 16.26 6.65 8.71
CA GLY A 358 16.32 5.40 7.95
C GLY A 358 16.29 4.16 8.85
N LYS A 359 17.11 4.12 9.90
CA LYS A 359 17.15 3.03 10.90
C LYS A 359 15.78 2.79 11.53
N ARG A 360 15.21 3.83 12.18
CA ARG A 360 13.95 3.70 12.92
C ARG A 360 12.75 3.47 12.00
N GLY A 361 12.75 4.04 10.80
CA GLY A 361 11.77 3.67 9.77
C GLY A 361 11.84 2.18 9.39
N ALA A 362 13.04 1.62 9.28
CA ALA A 362 13.25 0.20 9.03
C ALA A 362 12.83 -0.67 10.23
N ASP A 363 13.14 -0.26 11.46
CA ASP A 363 12.69 -0.94 12.69
C ASP A 363 11.15 -1.00 12.76
N VAL A 364 10.48 0.13 12.51
CA VAL A 364 9.01 0.22 12.44
C VAL A 364 8.45 -0.71 11.37
N SER A 365 9.03 -0.70 10.17
CA SER A 365 8.66 -1.61 9.09
C SER A 365 8.77 -3.08 9.49
N LEU A 366 9.84 -3.48 10.17
CA LEU A 366 10.02 -4.84 10.67
C LEU A 366 8.98 -5.22 11.73
N ILE A 367 8.63 -4.31 12.63
CA ILE A 367 7.58 -4.56 13.64
C ILE A 367 6.22 -4.77 12.96
N PHE A 368 5.84 -3.90 12.03
CA PHE A 368 4.62 -4.09 11.24
C PHE A 368 4.65 -5.40 10.44
N ARG A 369 5.79 -5.75 9.84
CA ARG A 369 5.98 -7.02 9.13
C ARG A 369 5.82 -8.24 10.03
N GLN A 370 6.31 -8.19 11.27
CA GLN A 370 6.10 -9.26 12.25
C GLN A 370 4.62 -9.46 12.59
N GLU A 371 3.84 -8.37 12.67
CA GLU A 371 2.43 -8.46 13.01
C GLU A 371 1.54 -8.77 11.79
N PHE A 372 1.82 -8.22 10.60
CA PHE A 372 1.00 -8.40 9.40
C PHE A 372 1.44 -9.58 8.52
N GLY A 373 2.69 -10.03 8.64
CA GLY A 373 3.30 -11.04 7.78
C GLY A 373 3.76 -10.49 6.43
N ASP A 374 4.75 -11.15 5.83
CA ASP A 374 5.37 -10.73 4.56
C ASP A 374 4.38 -10.55 3.41
N TYR A 375 3.29 -11.34 3.39
CA TYR A 375 2.29 -11.30 2.32
C TYR A 375 1.45 -10.00 2.29
N ARG A 376 1.31 -9.32 3.44
CA ARG A 376 0.59 -8.03 3.55
C ARG A 376 1.52 -6.83 3.48
N MET A 377 2.82 -7.03 3.66
CA MET A 377 3.81 -5.96 3.52
C MET A 377 3.98 -5.56 2.06
N MET A 378 4.11 -4.26 1.81
CA MET A 378 4.14 -3.60 0.50
C MET A 378 2.85 -3.72 -0.32
N THR A 379 1.96 -4.65 0.01
CA THR A 379 0.67 -4.85 -0.66
C THR A 379 -0.48 -4.17 0.07
N GLN A 380 -0.51 -4.21 1.40
CA GLN A 380 -1.46 -3.50 2.26
C GLN A 380 -0.75 -2.52 3.18
N VAL A 381 0.26 -2.97 3.92
CA VAL A 381 1.07 -2.11 4.79
C VAL A 381 2.27 -1.62 4.00
N ARG A 382 2.37 -0.30 3.84
CA ARG A 382 3.32 0.39 2.98
C ARG A 382 4.14 1.37 3.81
N PRO A 383 5.22 0.94 4.48
CA PRO A 383 6.10 1.86 5.17
C PRO A 383 6.75 2.83 4.19
N VAL A 384 6.91 4.09 4.60
CA VAL A 384 7.39 5.17 3.76
C VAL A 384 8.45 6.00 4.46
N ILE A 385 9.28 6.67 3.68
CA ILE A 385 10.33 7.55 4.17
C ILE A 385 10.39 8.84 3.34
N CYS A 386 10.37 9.98 4.01
CA CYS A 386 10.14 11.29 3.38
C CYS A 386 11.24 12.31 3.74
N TRP A 387 11.48 13.28 2.84
CA TRP A 387 12.56 14.27 2.93
C TRP A 387 12.19 15.59 2.22
N GLN A 388 13.04 16.61 2.27
CA GLN A 388 12.82 17.84 1.48
C GLN A 388 13.04 17.59 -0.01
N GLN A 389 12.05 17.90 -0.84
CA GLN A 389 12.15 17.69 -2.28
C GLN A 389 13.36 18.42 -2.88
N GLY A 390 14.07 17.76 -3.80
CA GLY A 390 15.15 18.38 -4.57
C GLY A 390 16.51 18.39 -3.86
N TYR A 391 16.60 17.83 -2.65
CA TYR A 391 17.85 17.74 -1.89
C TYR A 391 18.52 16.37 -2.04
N ASP A 392 19.11 16.13 -3.22
CA ASP A 392 19.71 14.85 -3.66
C ASP A 392 20.91 14.37 -2.82
N GLY A 393 21.64 15.26 -2.16
CA GLY A 393 22.71 14.93 -1.19
C GLY A 393 22.27 14.91 0.28
N GLY A 394 20.97 15.12 0.53
CA GLY A 394 20.42 15.46 1.84
C GLY A 394 19.90 14.29 2.67
N PRO A 395 18.86 14.52 3.51
CA PRO A 395 18.36 13.56 4.48
C PRO A 395 17.94 12.21 3.90
N GLY A 396 17.17 12.23 2.79
CA GLY A 396 16.70 11.01 2.14
C GLY A 396 17.85 10.15 1.63
N TYR A 397 18.84 10.78 0.99
CA TYR A 397 20.03 10.12 0.49
C TYR A 397 20.84 9.45 1.62
N GLN A 398 21.09 10.19 2.71
CA GLN A 398 21.84 9.67 3.86
C GLN A 398 21.10 8.53 4.55
N ALA A 399 19.78 8.64 4.71
CA ALA A 399 18.95 7.59 5.29
C ALA A 399 18.96 6.30 4.46
N LEU A 400 18.69 6.38 3.15
CA LEU A 400 18.60 5.21 2.28
C LEU A 400 19.95 4.52 2.10
N THR A 401 21.03 5.31 1.96
CA THR A 401 22.40 4.77 1.83
C THR A 401 22.82 4.07 3.12
N TYR A 402 22.55 4.64 4.29
CA TYR A 402 22.81 3.96 5.57
C TYR A 402 21.96 2.69 5.73
N VAL A 403 20.68 2.71 5.34
CA VAL A 403 19.85 1.50 5.40
C VAL A 403 20.49 0.39 4.56
N GLU A 404 20.90 0.69 3.33
CA GLU A 404 21.56 -0.27 2.45
C GLU A 404 22.89 -0.80 2.97
N HIS A 405 23.76 0.08 3.49
CA HIS A 405 25.14 -0.26 3.78
C HIS A 405 25.46 -0.51 5.25
N GLY A 406 24.86 0.27 6.15
CA GLY A 406 25.11 0.20 7.59
C GLY A 406 24.14 -0.75 8.30
N TYR A 407 22.88 -0.80 7.87
CA TYR A 407 21.82 -1.50 8.61
C TYR A 407 21.50 -2.90 8.05
N ILE A 408 21.22 -3.02 6.75
CA ILE A 408 20.82 -4.28 6.11
C ILE A 408 21.81 -5.43 6.37
N PRO A 409 23.14 -5.26 6.23
CA PRO A 409 24.10 -6.34 6.46
C PRO A 409 24.08 -6.88 7.89
N LEU A 410 23.59 -6.10 8.86
CA LEU A 410 23.53 -6.48 10.27
C LEU A 410 22.18 -7.12 10.63
N VAL A 411 21.07 -6.62 10.06
CA VAL A 411 19.72 -6.98 10.51
C VAL A 411 18.99 -7.92 9.55
N ALA A 412 19.17 -7.74 8.24
CA ALA A 412 18.50 -8.56 7.23
C ALA A 412 19.40 -8.82 6.00
N PRO A 413 20.49 -9.61 6.15
CA PRO A 413 21.41 -9.90 5.06
C PRO A 413 20.68 -10.43 3.82
N GLY A 414 21.05 -9.91 2.64
CA GLY A 414 20.44 -10.29 1.36
C GLY A 414 19.08 -9.63 1.07
N LYS A 415 18.63 -8.68 1.88
CA LYS A 415 17.47 -7.83 1.58
C LYS A 415 17.90 -6.52 0.91
N THR A 416 16.94 -5.82 0.32
CA THR A 416 17.13 -4.49 -0.28
C THR A 416 16.38 -3.43 0.52
N VAL A 417 16.60 -2.15 0.21
CA VAL A 417 15.85 -1.04 0.82
C VAL A 417 14.33 -1.20 0.61
N GLY A 418 13.90 -1.70 -0.55
CA GLY A 418 12.50 -2.02 -0.86
C GLY A 418 11.87 -3.11 0.02
N TYR A 419 12.67 -3.87 0.78
CA TYR A 419 12.14 -4.76 1.82
C TYR A 419 11.59 -3.98 3.02
N PHE A 420 12.13 -2.78 3.28
CA PHE A 420 11.74 -1.96 4.43
C PHE A 420 10.75 -0.87 4.04
N PHE A 421 10.90 -0.27 2.86
CA PHE A 421 10.09 0.86 2.42
C PHE A 421 9.39 0.54 1.10
N TYR A 422 8.10 0.84 1.02
CA TYR A 422 7.31 0.78 -0.22
C TYR A 422 7.68 1.92 -1.15
N GLY A 423 7.82 3.11 -0.58
CA GLY A 423 8.09 4.33 -1.31
C GLY A 423 8.79 5.38 -0.46
N GLY A 424 9.30 6.39 -1.15
CA GLY A 424 9.80 7.59 -0.53
C GLY A 424 9.62 8.79 -1.46
N GLY A 425 9.97 9.96 -0.94
CA GLY A 425 9.93 11.19 -1.71
C GLY A 425 9.57 12.39 -0.86
N GLY A 426 9.74 13.57 -1.47
CA GLY A 426 9.68 14.82 -0.77
C GLY A 426 8.44 15.65 -0.98
N SER A 427 8.50 16.83 -0.35
CA SER A 427 7.50 17.89 -0.31
C SER A 427 7.31 18.56 -1.67
N ALA A 428 6.37 18.06 -2.47
CA ALA A 428 6.08 18.52 -3.84
C ALA A 428 5.31 19.85 -3.90
N TYR A 429 5.64 20.81 -3.03
CA TYR A 429 5.03 22.13 -2.98
C TYR A 429 5.79 23.13 -3.86
N TYR A 430 5.09 24.15 -4.33
CA TYR A 430 5.65 25.24 -5.11
C TYR A 430 4.80 26.50 -4.93
N GLY A 431 5.37 27.67 -5.17
CA GLY A 431 4.66 28.93 -5.00
C GLY A 431 5.41 30.11 -5.62
N PRO A 432 4.77 31.28 -5.76
CA PRO A 432 5.45 32.51 -6.13
C PRO A 432 6.54 32.83 -5.07
N GLU A 433 7.79 33.03 -5.50
CA GLU A 433 8.82 33.59 -4.64
C GLU A 433 8.74 35.13 -4.70
N GLY A 434 8.63 35.79 -3.56
CA GLY A 434 8.70 37.25 -3.50
C GLY A 434 7.95 37.86 -2.33
N ASN A 435 8.69 38.38 -1.36
CA ASN A 435 8.17 39.32 -0.38
C ASN A 435 7.94 40.68 -1.07
N SER A 436 6.84 40.82 -1.79
CA SER A 436 6.39 42.12 -2.31
C SER A 436 5.27 42.66 -1.43
N ASP A 437 5.49 43.82 -0.80
CA ASP A 437 4.43 44.58 -0.11
C ASP A 437 3.32 45.06 -1.07
N THR A 438 3.49 44.84 -2.39
CA THR A 438 2.54 45.18 -3.45
C THR A 438 2.08 43.92 -4.21
N LEU A 439 1.62 42.90 -3.49
CA LEU A 439 1.09 41.65 -4.06
C LEU A 439 -0.13 41.92 -4.97
N THR A 440 -0.13 41.37 -6.19
CA THR A 440 -1.28 41.43 -7.13
C THR A 440 -1.56 40.05 -7.70
N LEU A 441 -2.75 39.82 -8.25
CA LEU A 441 -3.01 38.55 -8.95
C LEU A 441 -2.08 38.37 -10.17
N GLU A 442 -1.78 39.45 -10.87
CA GLU A 442 -0.91 39.43 -12.06
C GLU A 442 0.51 38.98 -11.72
N ASN A 443 1.10 39.47 -10.62
CA ASN A 443 2.46 39.07 -10.25
C ASN A 443 2.54 37.64 -9.70
N ILE A 444 1.49 37.14 -9.02
CA ILE A 444 1.42 35.74 -8.59
C ILE A 444 1.40 34.82 -9.81
N TRP A 445 0.48 35.06 -10.74
CA TRP A 445 0.30 34.18 -11.90
C TRP A 445 1.37 34.36 -12.99
N GLY A 446 2.01 35.52 -13.04
CA GLY A 446 3.15 35.81 -13.90
C GLY A 446 4.50 35.33 -13.36
N SER A 447 4.56 34.83 -12.12
CA SER A 447 5.83 34.37 -11.52
C SER A 447 6.39 33.14 -12.24
N GLU A 448 7.69 33.16 -12.58
CA GLU A 448 8.39 31.99 -13.12
C GLU A 448 8.31 30.79 -12.17
N THR A 449 8.22 31.03 -10.85
CA THR A 449 8.18 29.98 -9.84
C THR A 449 6.83 29.26 -9.74
N MET A 450 5.80 29.77 -10.42
CA MET A 450 4.49 29.10 -10.62
C MET A 450 4.45 28.22 -11.87
N THR A 451 5.54 28.15 -12.65
CA THR A 451 5.63 27.36 -13.88
C THR A 451 6.48 26.11 -13.73
N SER A 452 6.38 25.19 -14.71
CA SER A 452 7.09 23.90 -14.67
C SER A 452 8.61 23.97 -14.58
N SER A 453 9.25 25.06 -15.04
CA SER A 453 10.70 25.22 -14.95
C SER A 453 11.22 25.20 -13.51
N ASN A 454 10.40 25.63 -12.54
CA ASN A 454 10.78 25.74 -11.14
C ASN A 454 10.80 24.38 -10.42
N TRP A 455 9.72 23.62 -10.53
CA TRP A 455 9.57 22.38 -9.77
C TRP A 455 10.10 21.14 -10.50
N GLU A 456 10.26 21.16 -11.83
CA GLU A 456 10.79 20.02 -12.58
C GLU A 456 12.18 19.53 -12.11
N PRO A 457 13.18 20.39 -11.84
CA PRO A 457 14.49 19.94 -11.36
C PRO A 457 14.40 19.17 -10.03
N ALA A 458 13.65 19.71 -9.07
CA ALA A 458 13.40 19.05 -7.80
C ALA A 458 12.63 17.73 -7.99
N LEU A 459 11.70 17.67 -8.96
CA LEU A 459 10.99 16.43 -9.27
C LEU A 459 11.93 15.36 -9.85
N LYS A 460 12.92 15.75 -10.67
CA LYS A 460 13.91 14.83 -11.26
C LYS A 460 14.85 14.25 -10.19
N SER A 461 15.32 15.10 -9.29
CA SER A 461 16.15 14.70 -8.15
C SER A 461 15.50 13.57 -7.33
N ASP A 462 14.25 13.77 -6.90
CA ASP A 462 13.52 12.79 -6.08
C ASP A 462 13.25 11.46 -6.81
N VAL A 463 12.82 11.51 -8.08
CA VAL A 463 12.55 10.26 -8.83
C VAL A 463 13.83 9.46 -9.03
N ASN A 464 14.95 10.11 -9.31
CA ASN A 464 16.22 9.43 -9.49
C ASN A 464 16.68 8.77 -8.19
N LEU A 465 16.49 9.44 -7.04
CA LEU A 465 16.79 8.86 -5.74
C LEU A 465 15.90 7.64 -5.44
N CYS A 466 14.58 7.77 -5.60
CA CYS A 466 13.65 6.66 -5.35
C CYS A 466 13.93 5.46 -6.27
N ALA A 467 14.09 5.70 -7.57
CA ALA A 467 14.35 4.64 -8.55
C ALA A 467 15.65 3.89 -8.25
N SER A 468 16.71 4.60 -7.83
CA SER A 468 18.01 4.01 -7.48
C SER A 468 17.96 2.97 -6.36
N PHE A 469 16.93 3.03 -5.50
CA PHE A 469 16.73 2.10 -4.38
C PHE A 469 15.51 1.19 -4.54
N GLY A 470 14.85 1.21 -5.70
CA GLY A 470 13.67 0.38 -5.93
C GLY A 470 12.40 0.86 -5.23
N LEU A 471 12.32 2.15 -4.90
CA LEU A 471 11.19 2.72 -4.19
C LEU A 471 10.16 3.34 -5.13
N LYS A 472 8.88 3.24 -4.77
CA LYS A 472 7.84 4.08 -5.36
C LYS A 472 8.08 5.54 -4.98
N ARG A 473 7.90 6.44 -5.94
CA ARG A 473 7.98 7.86 -5.67
C ARG A 473 6.64 8.35 -5.13
N ILE A 474 6.61 8.87 -3.92
CA ILE A 474 5.42 9.42 -3.28
C ILE A 474 5.73 10.81 -2.73
N ALA A 475 4.70 11.65 -2.58
CA ALA A 475 4.82 12.93 -1.90
C ALA A 475 3.91 12.95 -0.68
N TYR A 476 4.48 13.22 0.50
CA TYR A 476 3.73 13.36 1.76
C TYR A 476 2.99 14.69 1.86
N GLU A 477 3.39 15.65 1.03
CA GLU A 477 2.75 16.95 0.85
C GLU A 477 3.08 17.51 -0.54
N GLY A 478 2.23 18.41 -1.04
CA GLY A 478 2.45 19.06 -2.32
C GLY A 478 1.28 19.90 -2.83
N GLY A 479 1.49 20.47 -4.02
CA GLY A 479 0.60 21.43 -4.67
C GLY A 479 1.00 22.89 -4.44
N PRO A 480 0.30 23.83 -5.09
CA PRO A 480 0.64 25.24 -5.02
C PRO A 480 0.38 25.82 -3.62
N SER A 481 1.28 26.67 -3.15
CA SER A 481 1.26 27.39 -1.86
C SER A 481 1.48 28.90 -2.05
N LEU A 482 0.90 29.72 -1.17
CA LEU A 482 1.01 31.18 -1.14
C LEU A 482 1.49 31.70 0.23
N ASP A 483 2.24 30.88 0.95
CA ASP A 483 2.73 31.13 2.31
C ASP A 483 3.87 32.15 2.36
N ASN A 484 4.83 32.04 1.45
CA ASN A 484 6.05 32.86 1.43
C ASN A 484 6.00 34.06 0.46
N VAL A 485 4.79 34.49 0.10
CA VAL A 485 4.55 35.72 -0.69
C VAL A 485 4.13 36.85 0.24
N GLY A 486 4.51 38.08 -0.14
CA GLY A 486 4.31 39.30 0.66
C GLY A 486 2.88 39.54 1.20
N HIS A 487 2.77 40.48 2.14
CA HIS A 487 1.56 40.65 2.95
C HIS A 487 0.37 41.21 2.14
N SER A 488 -0.66 40.38 1.90
CA SER A 488 -2.00 40.82 1.45
C SER A 488 -2.99 39.64 1.47
N GLU A 489 -3.67 39.43 2.60
CA GLU A 489 -4.62 38.32 2.78
C GLU A 489 -5.73 38.31 1.74
N SER A 490 -6.26 39.50 1.40
CA SER A 490 -7.33 39.62 0.41
C SER A 490 -6.89 39.20 -1.00
N VAL A 491 -5.64 39.47 -1.39
CA VAL A 491 -5.09 39.07 -2.69
C VAL A 491 -4.78 37.57 -2.71
N LYS A 492 -4.23 37.02 -1.62
CA LYS A 492 -4.02 35.57 -1.49
C LYS A 492 -5.35 34.82 -1.59
N GLU A 493 -6.37 35.25 -0.84
CA GLU A 493 -7.71 34.67 -0.93
C GLU A 493 -8.30 34.74 -2.35
N GLN A 494 -8.11 35.87 -3.05
CA GLN A 494 -8.51 35.99 -4.46
C GLN A 494 -7.74 35.03 -5.37
N ALA A 495 -6.44 34.85 -5.16
CA ALA A 495 -5.62 33.92 -5.94
C ALA A 495 -6.04 32.47 -5.71
N TRP A 496 -6.30 32.08 -4.45
CA TRP A 496 -6.85 30.77 -4.12
C TRP A 496 -8.19 30.49 -4.81
N ALA A 497 -9.04 31.51 -4.94
CA ALA A 497 -10.32 31.45 -5.61
C ALA A 497 -10.25 31.69 -7.14
N HIS A 498 -9.07 31.91 -7.70
CA HIS A 498 -8.89 32.19 -9.13
C HIS A 498 -8.84 30.90 -9.96
N SER A 499 -9.38 30.91 -11.18
CA SER A 499 -9.43 29.71 -12.04
C SER A 499 -8.04 29.14 -12.38
N ALA A 500 -7.03 30.00 -12.49
CA ALA A 500 -5.63 29.60 -12.73
C ALA A 500 -5.07 28.66 -11.65
N MET A 501 -5.60 28.70 -10.41
CA MET A 501 -5.21 27.77 -9.36
C MET A 501 -5.56 26.32 -9.70
N GLY A 502 -6.75 26.10 -10.28
CA GLY A 502 -7.17 24.78 -10.76
C GLY A 502 -6.27 24.29 -11.90
N THR A 503 -5.93 25.17 -12.84
CA THR A 503 -5.01 24.87 -13.95
C THR A 503 -3.62 24.49 -13.46
N ALA A 504 -3.03 25.29 -12.55
CA ALA A 504 -1.69 25.05 -12.01
C ALA A 504 -1.61 23.68 -11.31
N ILE A 505 -2.66 23.30 -10.57
CA ILE A 505 -2.75 21.98 -9.94
C ILE A 505 -2.72 20.85 -10.96
N MET A 506 -3.49 20.97 -12.04
CA MET A 506 -3.57 19.95 -13.08
C MET A 506 -2.23 19.80 -13.80
N GLU A 507 -1.60 20.91 -14.19
CA GLU A 507 -0.30 20.92 -14.87
C GLU A 507 0.81 20.28 -14.02
N HIS A 508 0.86 20.61 -12.73
CA HIS A 508 1.83 20.00 -11.81
C HIS A 508 1.59 18.50 -11.65
N HIS A 509 0.34 18.07 -11.48
CA HIS A 509 0.03 16.65 -11.30
C HIS A 509 0.29 15.83 -12.57
N ASP A 510 0.00 16.38 -13.75
CA ASP A 510 0.29 15.73 -15.03
C ASP A 510 1.79 15.47 -15.20
N LYS A 511 2.63 16.41 -14.75
CA LYS A 511 4.08 16.23 -14.75
C LYS A 511 4.56 15.28 -13.66
N TRP A 512 3.99 15.35 -12.45
CA TRP A 512 4.22 14.37 -11.40
C TRP A 512 3.99 12.93 -11.92
N SER A 513 2.85 12.71 -12.57
CA SER A 513 2.49 11.43 -13.18
C SER A 513 3.43 11.04 -14.31
N ALA A 514 3.77 11.99 -15.20
CA ALA A 514 4.71 11.76 -16.31
C ALA A 514 6.15 11.46 -15.84
N PHE A 515 6.50 11.82 -14.61
CA PHE A 515 7.79 11.53 -13.98
C PHE A 515 7.71 10.30 -13.06
N GLY A 516 6.66 9.48 -13.20
CA GLY A 516 6.51 8.21 -12.47
C GLY A 516 6.08 8.33 -11.01
N GLY A 517 5.54 9.47 -10.58
CA GLY A 517 5.12 9.67 -9.19
C GLY A 517 3.86 8.89 -8.82
N ASP A 518 3.92 7.92 -7.91
CA ASP A 518 2.82 7.03 -7.53
C ASP A 518 1.64 7.81 -6.92
N MET A 519 1.85 8.38 -5.74
CA MET A 519 0.85 9.10 -4.95
C MET A 519 1.32 10.52 -4.62
N LEU A 520 0.43 11.51 -4.74
CA LEU A 520 0.68 12.89 -4.29
C LEU A 520 -0.37 13.30 -3.25
N MET A 521 0.09 13.60 -2.02
CA MET A 521 -0.76 14.23 -1.00
C MET A 521 -0.82 15.73 -1.22
N TYR A 522 -2.02 16.25 -1.46
CA TYR A 522 -2.24 17.69 -1.33
C TYR A 522 -2.24 18.05 0.15
N TYR A 523 -1.55 19.12 0.49
CA TYR A 523 -1.43 19.51 1.89
C TYR A 523 -2.53 20.48 2.31
N THR A 524 -2.73 21.53 1.50
CA THR A 524 -3.72 22.57 1.78
C THR A 524 -4.67 22.78 0.61
N LEU A 525 -5.97 22.87 0.92
CA LEU A 525 -6.99 23.39 0.01
C LEU A 525 -7.63 24.68 0.56
N ARG A 526 -6.97 25.31 1.53
CA ARG A 526 -7.47 26.45 2.28
C ARG A 526 -7.08 27.78 1.62
N PRO A 527 -8.03 28.71 1.41
CA PRO A 527 -7.69 30.10 1.17
C PRO A 527 -7.28 30.82 2.47
N ASN A 528 -5.98 30.99 2.71
CA ASN A 528 -5.41 31.82 3.80
C ASN A 528 -3.93 32.22 3.55
N ASP A 529 -3.36 33.02 4.47
CA ASP A 529 -1.92 33.34 4.63
C ASP A 529 -1.04 32.13 4.89
N TYR A 530 -1.61 31.08 5.48
CA TYR A 530 -0.85 30.00 6.06
C TYR A 530 -0.64 28.85 5.08
N GLN A 531 0.57 28.30 5.08
CA GLN A 531 1.00 27.16 4.25
C GLN A 531 0.19 25.87 4.47
N TRP A 532 -0.56 25.79 5.58
CA TRP A 532 -0.98 24.52 6.14
C TRP A 532 -2.48 24.43 6.48
N GLY A 533 -3.08 23.25 6.25
CA GLY A 533 -4.40 22.86 6.74
C GLY A 533 -5.36 22.34 5.67
N PHE A 534 -6.34 21.51 6.04
CA PHE A 534 -7.25 20.81 5.12
C PHE A 534 -8.08 21.75 4.21
N MET A 535 -9.09 22.43 4.77
CA MET A 535 -9.96 23.36 4.06
C MET A 535 -10.30 24.55 4.97
N LYS A 536 -10.69 25.71 4.40
CA LYS A 536 -11.16 26.85 5.22
C LYS A 536 -12.49 26.51 5.89
N THR A 537 -13.41 25.96 5.10
CA THR A 537 -14.66 25.35 5.55
C THR A 537 -14.92 24.15 4.64
N ILE A 538 -15.52 23.10 5.20
CA ILE A 538 -15.87 21.89 4.42
C ILE A 538 -17.17 22.05 3.63
N ASP A 539 -17.86 23.18 3.77
CA ASP A 539 -19.14 23.43 3.10
C ASP A 539 -18.96 24.09 1.71
N ASP A 540 -17.79 24.66 1.41
CA ASP A 540 -17.49 25.25 0.10
C ASP A 540 -16.61 24.31 -0.75
N LEU A 541 -17.27 23.47 -1.53
CA LEU A 541 -16.65 22.56 -2.48
C LEU A 541 -16.51 23.18 -3.89
N THR A 542 -16.76 24.49 -4.04
CA THR A 542 -16.73 25.19 -5.33
C THR A 542 -15.40 25.89 -5.61
N LEU A 543 -14.51 25.95 -4.61
CA LEU A 543 -13.18 26.55 -4.75
C LEU A 543 -12.39 25.90 -5.92
N PRO A 544 -11.83 26.69 -6.86
CA PRO A 544 -11.11 26.16 -8.01
C PRO A 544 -9.98 25.18 -7.67
N LYS A 545 -9.31 25.38 -6.52
CA LYS A 545 -8.29 24.46 -6.02
C LYS A 545 -8.87 23.07 -5.72
N TYR A 546 -9.97 23.02 -4.97
CA TYR A 546 -10.68 21.78 -4.66
C TYR A 546 -11.23 21.13 -5.94
N ALA A 547 -11.88 21.92 -6.80
CA ALA A 547 -12.43 21.44 -8.07
C ALA A 547 -11.34 20.85 -8.98
N GLY A 548 -10.17 21.49 -9.08
CA GLY A 548 -9.03 20.98 -9.85
C GLY A 548 -8.54 19.62 -9.34
N VAL A 549 -8.43 19.46 -8.02
CA VAL A 549 -8.06 18.17 -7.42
C VAL A 549 -9.15 17.10 -7.64
N ALA A 550 -10.42 17.47 -7.52
CA ALA A 550 -11.53 16.55 -7.76
C ALA A 550 -11.61 16.08 -9.22
N LEU A 551 -11.27 16.95 -10.17
CA LEU A 551 -11.13 16.59 -11.59
C LEU A 551 -9.95 15.64 -11.80
N LEU A 552 -8.78 15.92 -11.21
CA LEU A 552 -7.60 15.06 -11.31
C LEU A 552 -7.84 13.65 -10.81
N ALA A 553 -8.53 13.50 -9.67
CA ALA A 553 -8.83 12.20 -9.08
C ALA A 553 -9.62 11.28 -10.04
N ASN A 554 -10.41 11.85 -10.95
CA ASN A 554 -11.18 11.09 -11.92
C ASN A 554 -10.52 11.03 -13.31
N ALA A 555 -9.49 11.84 -13.54
CA ALA A 555 -8.78 11.91 -14.81
C ALA A 555 -7.84 10.70 -15.01
N PRO A 556 -7.63 10.27 -16.27
CA PRO A 556 -6.60 9.29 -16.57
C PRO A 556 -5.23 9.85 -16.22
N ARG A 557 -4.39 8.99 -15.66
CA ARG A 557 -3.02 9.34 -15.33
C ARG A 557 -2.20 9.63 -16.59
N SER A 558 -1.39 10.68 -16.56
CA SER A 558 -0.44 11.00 -17.63
C SER A 558 0.59 9.87 -17.81
N PRO A 559 0.86 9.43 -19.06
CA PRO A 559 1.83 8.37 -19.31
C PRO A 559 3.25 8.84 -18.95
N ILE A 560 4.09 7.89 -18.56
CA ILE A 560 5.46 8.18 -18.17
C ILE A 560 6.27 8.67 -19.39
N LYS A 561 6.88 9.84 -19.24
CA LYS A 561 7.70 10.51 -20.25
C LYS A 561 9.12 10.80 -19.78
N TYR A 562 9.38 10.73 -18.48
CA TYR A 562 10.72 10.87 -17.92
C TYR A 562 11.51 9.57 -18.06
N GLY A 563 12.84 9.68 -18.08
CA GLY A 563 13.77 8.57 -18.31
C GLY A 563 14.16 8.41 -19.78
N ARG A 564 15.32 7.81 -20.01
CA ARG A 564 15.89 7.59 -21.35
C ARG A 564 15.30 6.34 -21.99
N ALA A 565 15.12 6.33 -23.30
CA ALA A 565 14.82 5.08 -24.00
C ALA A 565 15.99 4.09 -23.85
N PRO A 566 15.72 2.77 -23.89
CA PRO A 566 16.76 1.74 -23.94
C PRO A 566 17.83 2.10 -24.99
N SER A 567 19.06 2.28 -24.53
CA SER A 567 20.19 2.75 -25.32
C SER A 567 21.51 2.50 -24.58
N THR A 568 22.63 2.80 -25.24
CA THR A 568 23.93 2.94 -24.59
C THR A 568 24.12 4.38 -24.16
N VAL A 569 24.57 4.57 -22.93
CA VAL A 569 24.83 5.87 -22.32
C VAL A 569 26.25 5.91 -21.77
N ASP A 570 26.94 7.03 -21.99
CA ASP A 570 28.28 7.27 -21.46
C ASP A 570 28.29 7.22 -19.92
N GLY A 571 29.38 6.72 -19.35
CA GLY A 571 29.56 6.58 -17.91
C GLY A 571 29.35 7.88 -17.13
N ASN A 572 29.76 9.02 -17.69
CA ASN A 572 29.59 10.32 -17.03
C ASN A 572 28.20 10.96 -17.19
N SER A 573 27.31 10.35 -17.97
CA SER A 573 25.94 10.84 -18.19
C SER A 573 24.96 10.23 -17.17
N TYR A 574 25.30 10.18 -15.89
CA TYR A 574 24.40 9.64 -14.86
C TYR A 574 23.28 10.63 -14.49
N ASP A 575 22.18 10.12 -13.93
CA ASP A 575 21.04 10.92 -13.46
C ASP A 575 21.11 11.21 -11.95
N LEU A 576 21.80 10.34 -11.20
CA LEU A 576 22.13 10.55 -9.79
C LEU A 576 23.48 9.92 -9.48
N LYS A 577 24.25 10.58 -8.61
CA LYS A 577 25.55 10.11 -8.17
C LYS A 577 25.63 10.03 -6.65
N ASN A 578 26.38 9.05 -6.15
CA ASN A 578 26.75 8.95 -4.74
C ASN A 578 27.71 10.09 -4.33
N TRP A 579 27.32 10.89 -3.35
CA TRP A 579 28.12 11.97 -2.78
C TRP A 579 29.08 11.46 -1.71
N PHE A 580 30.36 11.32 -2.06
CA PHE A 580 31.52 11.64 -1.21
C PHE A 580 32.63 12.16 -2.13
N ALA A 581 33.34 13.21 -1.71
CA ALA A 581 34.24 14.01 -2.53
C ALA A 581 35.19 13.19 -3.43
N ASN A 582 35.43 13.72 -4.64
CA ASN A 582 36.45 13.29 -5.64
C ASN A 582 36.02 12.30 -6.73
N THR A 583 34.97 12.57 -7.52
CA THR A 583 35.00 12.06 -8.92
C THR A 583 36.04 12.87 -9.68
N ILE A 584 37.09 12.19 -10.11
CA ILE A 584 38.04 12.74 -11.06
C ILE A 584 37.33 12.77 -12.42
N TRP A 585 37.11 13.97 -12.95
CA TRP A 585 36.48 14.17 -14.25
C TRP A 585 37.37 13.61 -15.36
N MET A 586 36.86 12.66 -16.14
CA MET A 586 37.58 12.04 -17.27
C MET A 586 36.70 11.99 -18.53
N GLY A 587 36.16 13.14 -18.97
CA GLY A 587 35.37 13.23 -20.20
C GLY A 587 34.06 12.43 -20.11
N THR A 588 33.95 11.34 -20.87
CA THR A 588 32.75 10.48 -20.97
C THR A 588 32.67 9.39 -19.90
N LYS A 589 33.68 9.25 -19.04
CA LYS A 589 33.79 8.16 -18.05
C LYS A 589 33.60 8.65 -16.61
N VAL A 590 33.19 7.77 -15.71
CA VAL A 590 33.09 8.05 -14.26
C VAL A 590 33.85 7.01 -13.44
N THR A 591 34.67 7.47 -12.50
CA THR A 591 35.40 6.60 -11.57
C THR A 591 34.63 6.46 -10.25
N LEU A 592 34.29 5.23 -9.89
CA LEU A 592 33.59 4.87 -8.67
C LEU A 592 34.58 4.37 -7.61
N GLY A 593 34.69 5.12 -6.52
CA GLY A 593 35.42 4.76 -5.31
C GLY A 593 34.91 3.50 -4.60
N HIS A 594 35.56 3.07 -3.51
CA HIS A 594 35.04 2.02 -2.63
C HIS A 594 33.65 2.39 -2.09
N ASN A 595 32.67 1.48 -2.23
CA ASN A 595 31.26 1.68 -1.89
C ASN A 595 30.56 2.83 -2.63
N GLN A 596 31.18 3.41 -3.65
CA GLN A 596 30.54 4.44 -4.48
C GLN A 596 29.72 3.82 -5.60
N TRP A 597 28.68 4.55 -6.01
CA TRP A 597 27.78 4.15 -7.07
C TRP A 597 27.31 5.37 -7.86
N THR A 598 26.78 5.08 -9.04
CA THR A 598 26.07 6.06 -9.87
C THR A 598 24.83 5.40 -10.47
N SER A 599 23.85 6.17 -10.90
CA SER A 599 22.55 5.66 -11.32
C SER A 599 22.06 6.31 -12.61
N TYR A 600 21.42 5.51 -13.45
CA TYR A 600 20.89 5.89 -14.76
C TYR A 600 19.43 5.49 -14.84
N THR A 601 18.57 6.41 -15.25
CA THR A 601 17.12 6.25 -15.26
C THR A 601 16.61 6.07 -16.69
N PHE A 602 15.95 4.94 -16.94
CA PHE A 602 15.40 4.55 -18.24
C PHE A 602 13.87 4.46 -18.20
N ASN A 603 13.24 4.78 -19.31
CA ASN A 603 11.81 4.60 -19.57
C ASN A 603 11.61 3.42 -20.51
N ILE A 604 11.08 2.32 -19.99
CA ILE A 604 10.72 1.14 -20.76
C ILE A 604 9.30 1.31 -21.27
N THR A 605 9.12 1.37 -22.58
CA THR A 605 7.78 1.41 -23.20
C THR A 605 7.28 0.04 -23.62
N GLN A 606 8.19 -0.91 -23.80
CA GLN A 606 7.89 -2.29 -24.18
C GLN A 606 8.36 -3.24 -23.07
N PRO A 607 7.44 -3.90 -22.34
CA PRO A 607 7.82 -4.94 -21.41
C PRO A 607 8.57 -6.07 -22.12
N GLY A 608 9.59 -6.64 -21.49
CA GLY A 608 10.38 -7.70 -22.11
C GLY A 608 11.64 -8.05 -21.33
N LEU A 609 12.38 -9.05 -21.83
CA LEU A 609 13.72 -9.36 -21.33
C LEU A 609 14.71 -8.33 -21.87
N TYR A 610 15.53 -7.77 -21.01
CA TYR A 610 16.55 -6.78 -21.34
C TYR A 610 17.93 -7.29 -20.94
N ASP A 611 18.91 -7.07 -21.82
CA ASP A 611 20.33 -7.17 -21.50
C ASP A 611 20.83 -5.81 -20.99
N ILE A 612 21.42 -5.83 -19.80
CA ILE A 612 21.95 -4.65 -19.12
C ILE A 612 23.46 -4.83 -18.97
N GLY A 613 24.22 -3.95 -19.60
CA GLY A 613 25.67 -3.97 -19.65
C GLY A 613 26.32 -2.78 -18.94
N VAL A 614 27.47 -3.00 -18.32
CA VAL A 614 28.35 -1.93 -17.83
C VAL A 614 29.75 -2.18 -18.37
N ALA A 615 30.16 -1.35 -19.33
CA ALA A 615 31.53 -1.33 -19.81
C ALA A 615 32.41 -0.61 -18.79
N TYR A 616 33.58 -1.18 -18.48
CA TYR A 616 34.54 -0.61 -17.52
C TYR A 616 35.98 -0.74 -18.05
N SER A 617 36.88 0.15 -17.61
CA SER A 617 38.27 0.19 -18.10
C SER A 617 39.36 -0.01 -17.03
N GLU A 618 39.06 0.22 -15.75
CA GLU A 618 40.04 0.16 -14.66
C GLU A 618 39.41 -0.44 -13.39
N GLY A 619 40.24 -1.03 -12.51
CA GLY A 619 39.80 -1.50 -11.18
C GLY A 619 40.41 -2.82 -10.68
N LYS A 620 41.70 -3.06 -10.92
CA LYS A 620 42.38 -4.31 -10.52
C LYS A 620 42.26 -4.57 -9.01
N GLY A 621 41.54 -5.62 -8.62
CA GLY A 621 41.31 -5.99 -7.22
C GLY A 621 40.05 -5.36 -6.59
N SER A 622 39.22 -4.70 -7.41
CA SER A 622 37.88 -4.23 -7.08
C SER A 622 36.82 -5.22 -7.61
N GLU A 623 35.58 -5.07 -7.17
CA GLU A 623 34.40 -5.78 -7.66
C GLU A 623 33.37 -4.75 -8.14
N LEU A 624 32.72 -5.04 -9.26
CA LEU A 624 31.64 -4.23 -9.81
C LEU A 624 30.33 -5.00 -9.65
N GLN A 625 29.38 -4.39 -8.94
CA GLN A 625 28.02 -4.85 -8.79
C GLN A 625 27.11 -4.05 -9.72
N LEU A 626 26.22 -4.73 -10.42
CA LEU A 626 25.16 -4.13 -11.23
C LEU A 626 23.82 -4.36 -10.55
N LEU A 627 23.12 -3.27 -10.22
CA LEU A 627 21.78 -3.32 -9.66
C LEU A 627 20.74 -2.75 -10.62
N VAL A 628 19.51 -3.27 -10.52
CA VAL A 628 18.32 -2.80 -11.22
C VAL A 628 17.23 -2.57 -10.19
N ASP A 629 16.64 -1.37 -10.17
CA ASP A 629 15.72 -0.86 -9.14
C ASP A 629 16.07 -1.35 -7.72
N GLY A 630 17.31 -1.13 -7.31
CA GLY A 630 17.82 -1.47 -5.97
C GLY A 630 18.11 -2.96 -5.73
N ALA A 631 17.76 -3.88 -6.64
CA ALA A 631 18.07 -5.30 -6.54
C ALA A 631 19.34 -5.65 -7.32
N GLU A 632 20.19 -6.51 -6.74
CA GLU A 632 21.38 -7.01 -7.44
C GLU A 632 20.96 -7.88 -8.64
N LEU A 633 21.50 -7.54 -9.82
CA LEU A 633 21.35 -8.33 -11.03
C LEU A 633 22.54 -9.28 -11.21
N THR A 634 23.76 -8.77 -11.07
CA THR A 634 25.01 -9.54 -11.19
C THR A 634 26.18 -8.78 -10.58
N ASN A 635 27.26 -9.48 -10.25
CA ASN A 635 28.51 -8.91 -9.78
C ASN A 635 29.71 -9.65 -10.41
N ALA A 636 30.86 -8.99 -10.51
CA ALA A 636 32.09 -9.63 -10.94
C ALA A 636 33.35 -8.89 -10.46
N PRO A 637 34.46 -9.62 -10.21
CA PRO A 637 35.76 -8.99 -9.97
C PRO A 637 36.26 -8.27 -11.23
N VAL A 638 36.86 -7.11 -11.06
CA VAL A 638 37.39 -6.27 -12.14
C VAL A 638 38.90 -6.48 -12.29
N ASN A 639 39.32 -6.83 -13.51
CA ASN A 639 40.73 -7.06 -13.87
C ASN A 639 41.05 -6.42 -15.21
N GLY A 640 41.20 -5.08 -15.23
CA GLY A 640 41.39 -4.31 -16.46
C GLY A 640 40.06 -3.96 -17.12
N ALA A 641 40.07 -3.74 -18.44
CA ALA A 641 38.86 -3.39 -19.18
C ALA A 641 37.96 -4.61 -19.44
N GLY A 642 36.65 -4.41 -19.40
CA GLY A 642 35.67 -5.47 -19.61
C GLY A 642 34.25 -4.93 -19.71
N ASN A 643 33.29 -5.86 -19.73
CA ASN A 643 31.86 -5.54 -19.75
C ASN A 643 31.12 -6.53 -18.84
N LEU A 644 30.45 -6.00 -17.82
CA LEU A 644 29.59 -6.78 -16.94
C LEU A 644 28.17 -6.76 -17.50
N ILE A 645 27.63 -7.92 -17.86
CA ILE A 645 26.29 -8.03 -18.46
C ILE A 645 25.41 -8.91 -17.57
N GLY A 646 24.18 -8.45 -17.32
CA GLY A 646 23.11 -9.25 -16.73
C GLY A 646 21.83 -9.15 -17.56
N ARG A 647 20.92 -10.11 -17.37
CA ARG A 647 19.64 -10.17 -18.08
C ARG A 647 18.48 -10.17 -17.11
N VAL A 648 17.47 -9.32 -17.34
CA VAL A 648 16.32 -9.15 -16.44
C VAL A 648 15.03 -8.89 -17.22
N LEU A 649 13.89 -9.37 -16.71
CA LEU A 649 12.57 -9.02 -17.23
C LEU A 649 12.14 -7.67 -16.65
N LEU A 650 11.87 -6.69 -17.53
CA LEU A 650 11.38 -5.37 -17.16
C LEU A 650 9.94 -5.17 -17.65
N SER A 651 9.13 -4.51 -16.82
CA SER A 651 7.81 -4.01 -17.21
C SER A 651 7.93 -2.70 -17.98
N ALA A 652 6.80 -2.20 -18.49
CA ALA A 652 6.76 -0.80 -18.91
C ALA A 652 6.89 0.12 -17.68
N GLY A 653 7.46 1.30 -17.88
CA GLY A 653 7.65 2.32 -16.86
C GLY A 653 9.11 2.69 -16.61
N LEU A 654 9.34 3.38 -15.50
CA LEU A 654 10.67 3.86 -15.11
C LEU A 654 11.46 2.77 -14.38
N HIS A 655 12.70 2.58 -14.82
CA HIS A 655 13.66 1.68 -14.21
C HIS A 655 15.02 2.37 -14.02
N SER A 656 15.73 2.04 -12.97
CA SER A 656 17.08 2.49 -12.65
C SER A 656 18.08 1.37 -12.85
N VAL A 657 19.21 1.70 -13.49
CA VAL A 657 20.40 0.86 -13.57
C VAL A 657 21.50 1.51 -12.74
N ARG A 658 22.08 0.78 -11.79
CA ARG A 658 23.04 1.32 -10.83
C ARG A 658 24.30 0.46 -10.74
N PRO A 659 25.41 0.87 -11.38
CA PRO A 659 26.73 0.30 -11.14
C PRO A 659 27.30 0.75 -9.81
N LYS A 660 27.90 -0.18 -9.06
CA LYS A 660 28.44 0.05 -7.71
C LYS A 660 29.75 -0.70 -7.51
N SER A 661 30.74 -0.02 -6.94
CA SER A 661 32.09 -0.57 -6.71
C SER A 661 32.26 -1.04 -5.26
N PHE A 662 32.89 -2.20 -5.06
CA PHE A 662 33.26 -2.78 -3.75
C PHE A 662 34.68 -3.39 -3.78
N GLY A 663 35.23 -3.72 -2.61
CA GLY A 663 36.47 -4.50 -2.49
C GLY A 663 37.69 -3.77 -1.92
N THR A 664 38.87 -4.41 -2.02
CA THR A 664 40.09 -4.02 -1.26
C THR A 664 40.98 -2.98 -1.95
N LYS A 665 40.69 -2.61 -3.21
CA LYS A 665 41.29 -1.46 -3.90
C LYS A 665 40.19 -0.49 -4.38
N LEU A 666 40.55 0.79 -4.40
CA LEU A 666 39.61 1.88 -4.16
C LEU A 666 38.80 2.35 -5.36
N SER A 667 38.98 1.88 -6.60
CA SER A 667 38.22 2.45 -7.72
C SER A 667 37.90 1.48 -8.87
N VAL A 668 36.78 1.73 -9.57
CA VAL A 668 36.39 1.14 -10.86
C VAL A 668 35.97 2.27 -11.81
N THR A 669 36.47 2.29 -13.04
CA THR A 669 36.06 3.29 -14.04
C THR A 669 34.97 2.73 -14.94
N VAL A 670 33.77 3.31 -14.86
CA VAL A 670 32.63 3.01 -15.72
C VAL A 670 32.72 3.86 -16.99
N ASP A 671 32.75 3.16 -18.13
CA ASP A 671 32.88 3.74 -19.46
C ASP A 671 31.51 4.03 -20.09
N ALA A 672 30.59 3.07 -19.96
CA ALA A 672 29.23 3.18 -20.50
C ALA A 672 28.28 2.20 -19.81
N VAL A 673 26.99 2.52 -19.81
CA VAL A 673 25.89 1.65 -19.41
C VAL A 673 24.99 1.41 -20.62
N THR A 674 24.70 0.15 -20.91
CA THR A 674 23.84 -0.26 -22.03
C THR A 674 22.58 -0.93 -21.49
N LEU A 675 21.42 -0.53 -22.01
CA LEU A 675 20.15 -1.19 -21.79
C LEU A 675 19.53 -1.53 -23.14
N ALA A 676 19.44 -2.81 -23.48
CA ALA A 676 18.92 -3.26 -24.77
C ALA A 676 17.85 -4.34 -24.59
N LEU A 677 16.74 -4.21 -25.33
CA LEU A 677 15.75 -5.29 -25.38
C LEU A 677 16.43 -6.53 -25.95
N ALA A 678 16.45 -7.62 -25.18
CA ALA A 678 17.00 -8.88 -25.63
C ALA A 678 16.14 -9.37 -26.79
N THR A 679 16.75 -9.45 -27.97
CA THR A 679 16.12 -10.15 -29.08
C THR A 679 16.09 -11.62 -28.70
N ALA A 680 14.90 -12.22 -28.65
CA ALA A 680 14.81 -13.68 -28.67
C ALA A 680 15.55 -14.12 -29.93
N SER A 681 16.67 -14.83 -29.78
CA SER A 681 17.18 -15.62 -30.89
C SER A 681 16.02 -16.51 -31.35
N ALA A 682 15.78 -16.58 -32.66
CA ALA A 682 14.79 -17.52 -33.17
C ALA A 682 15.10 -18.90 -32.57
N ASP A 683 14.13 -19.46 -31.85
CA ASP A 683 14.24 -20.82 -31.35
C ASP A 683 14.29 -21.74 -32.58
N THR A 684 15.44 -22.37 -32.76
CA THR A 684 15.76 -23.22 -33.91
C THR A 684 16.03 -24.66 -33.49
N LEU A 685 15.99 -24.94 -32.18
CA LEU A 685 16.24 -26.28 -31.67
C LEU A 685 14.91 -27.01 -31.59
N ALA A 686 14.89 -28.24 -32.09
CA ALA A 686 13.70 -29.06 -32.02
C ALA A 686 13.61 -29.73 -30.65
N PRO A 687 12.38 -29.92 -30.11
CA PRO A 687 12.17 -30.71 -28.91
C PRO A 687 12.77 -32.11 -29.00
N SER A 688 13.14 -32.67 -27.85
CA SER A 688 13.55 -34.07 -27.75
C SER A 688 12.42 -35.02 -28.19
N VAL A 689 12.77 -36.22 -28.64
CA VAL A 689 11.78 -37.23 -29.06
C VAL A 689 10.98 -37.74 -27.86
N PRO A 690 9.63 -37.75 -27.90
CA PRO A 690 8.82 -38.39 -26.88
C PRO A 690 9.17 -39.88 -26.71
N THR A 691 9.31 -40.33 -25.46
CA THR A 691 9.68 -41.72 -25.14
C THR A 691 8.63 -42.39 -24.24
N ASN A 692 8.78 -43.69 -24.00
CA ASN A 692 7.92 -44.47 -23.09
C ASN A 692 6.43 -44.38 -23.44
N ILE A 693 6.10 -44.47 -24.73
CA ILE A 693 4.70 -44.55 -25.17
C ILE A 693 4.10 -45.85 -24.65
N ASN A 694 2.95 -45.73 -24.00
CA ASN A 694 2.17 -46.82 -23.46
C ASN A 694 0.69 -46.57 -23.76
N GLY A 695 -0.14 -47.61 -23.67
CA GLY A 695 -1.56 -47.48 -23.90
C GLY A 695 -2.39 -48.63 -23.34
N VAL A 696 -3.68 -48.36 -23.18
CA VAL A 696 -4.67 -49.31 -22.69
C VAL A 696 -5.82 -49.39 -23.69
N THR A 697 -6.19 -50.60 -24.06
CA THR A 697 -7.41 -50.88 -24.81
C THR A 697 -8.60 -50.81 -23.86
N GLU A 698 -9.43 -49.77 -24.00
CA GLU A 698 -10.59 -49.56 -23.15
C GLU A 698 -11.83 -50.29 -23.66
N SER A 699 -11.95 -50.47 -24.99
CA SER A 699 -13.07 -51.18 -25.62
C SER A 699 -12.71 -51.69 -27.02
N ALA A 700 -13.71 -52.24 -27.73
CA ALA A 700 -13.58 -52.61 -29.13
C ALA A 700 -13.33 -51.43 -30.09
N SER A 701 -13.54 -50.18 -29.64
CA SER A 701 -13.43 -48.98 -30.48
C SER A 701 -12.66 -47.81 -29.85
N ARG A 702 -11.93 -48.07 -28.76
CA ARG A 702 -11.27 -47.01 -27.95
C ARG A 702 -9.94 -47.47 -27.35
N ILE A 703 -8.91 -46.64 -27.52
CA ILE A 703 -7.57 -46.81 -26.94
C ILE A 703 -7.15 -45.49 -26.27
N SER A 704 -6.61 -45.58 -25.05
CA SER A 704 -6.00 -44.46 -24.34
C SER A 704 -4.48 -44.60 -24.33
N LEU A 705 -3.76 -43.52 -24.67
CA LEU A 705 -2.31 -43.46 -24.76
C LEU A 705 -1.71 -42.48 -23.74
N THR A 706 -0.51 -42.79 -23.27
CA THR A 706 0.33 -41.95 -22.40
C THR A 706 1.79 -42.05 -22.79
N TRP A 707 2.60 -41.02 -22.54
CA TRP A 707 4.04 -41.02 -22.83
C TRP A 707 4.83 -40.14 -21.85
N ALA A 708 6.16 -40.22 -21.88
CA ALA A 708 7.03 -39.33 -21.12
C ALA A 708 7.18 -37.98 -21.84
N ALA A 709 7.21 -36.88 -21.06
CA ALA A 709 7.33 -35.53 -21.60
C ALA A 709 8.65 -35.34 -22.35
N ALA A 710 8.60 -34.67 -23.50
CA ALA A 710 9.77 -34.17 -24.19
C ALA A 710 10.29 -32.91 -23.48
N THR A 711 11.60 -32.65 -23.62
CA THR A 711 12.28 -31.43 -23.18
C THR A 711 12.74 -30.61 -24.38
N ASP A 712 12.91 -29.31 -24.16
CA ASP A 712 13.31 -28.31 -25.14
C ASP A 712 14.09 -27.20 -24.42
N ASP A 713 14.88 -26.39 -25.13
CA ASP A 713 15.64 -25.28 -24.53
C ASP A 713 14.76 -24.07 -24.20
N VAL A 714 13.62 -23.91 -24.87
CA VAL A 714 12.60 -22.90 -24.55
C VAL A 714 11.36 -23.55 -23.93
N ALA A 715 10.57 -24.31 -24.70
CA ALA A 715 9.38 -25.00 -24.21
C ALA A 715 8.71 -25.91 -25.26
N VAL A 716 8.28 -27.11 -24.85
CA VAL A 716 7.35 -27.96 -25.63
C VAL A 716 5.90 -27.49 -25.43
N THR A 717 5.18 -27.21 -26.51
CA THR A 717 3.81 -26.67 -26.45
C THR A 717 2.74 -27.69 -26.87
N ASN A 718 3.09 -28.67 -27.69
CA ASN A 718 2.12 -29.61 -28.24
C ASN A 718 2.77 -30.96 -28.64
N TYR A 719 1.93 -31.99 -28.79
CA TYR A 719 2.30 -33.30 -29.32
C TYR A 719 1.40 -33.65 -30.51
N ILE A 720 1.96 -34.25 -31.56
CA ILE A 720 1.24 -34.72 -32.74
C ILE A 720 1.26 -36.25 -32.72
N ILE A 721 0.08 -36.87 -32.66
CA ILE A 721 -0.11 -38.30 -32.55
C ILE A 721 -0.43 -38.87 -33.93
N TYR A 722 0.29 -39.89 -34.34
CA TYR A 722 0.11 -40.60 -35.61
C TYR A 722 -0.42 -42.00 -35.34
N ARG A 723 -1.51 -42.39 -36.02
CA ARG A 723 -2.05 -43.74 -36.07
C ARG A 723 -1.76 -44.34 -37.44
N ASN A 724 -1.07 -45.48 -37.46
CA ASN A 724 -0.68 -46.20 -38.69
C ASN A 724 0.01 -45.27 -39.71
N GLY A 725 0.87 -44.37 -39.22
CA GLY A 725 1.60 -43.41 -40.05
C GLY A 725 0.82 -42.15 -40.46
N THR A 726 -0.47 -42.03 -40.12
CA THR A 726 -1.29 -40.84 -40.43
C THR A 726 -1.62 -40.04 -39.17
N PRO A 727 -1.65 -38.69 -39.19
CA PRO A 727 -2.04 -37.90 -38.03
C PRO A 727 -3.45 -38.26 -37.55
N ALA A 728 -3.56 -38.66 -36.28
CA ALA A 728 -4.81 -38.98 -35.61
C ALA A 728 -5.34 -37.82 -34.75
N GLY A 729 -4.45 -36.93 -34.30
CA GLY A 729 -4.79 -35.76 -33.50
C GLY A 729 -3.59 -35.11 -32.84
N THR A 730 -3.85 -34.10 -32.00
CA THR A 730 -2.83 -33.40 -31.21
C THR A 730 -3.21 -33.36 -29.73
N SER A 731 -2.23 -33.12 -28.86
CA SER A 731 -2.44 -32.98 -27.42
C SER A 731 -1.42 -32.03 -26.80
N SER A 732 -1.86 -31.09 -25.96
CA SER A 732 -0.97 -30.26 -25.13
C SER A 732 -0.56 -30.94 -23.82
N ARG A 733 -0.98 -32.19 -23.61
CA ARG A 733 -0.65 -33.02 -22.45
C ARG A 733 0.06 -34.29 -22.90
N THR A 734 0.66 -35.03 -21.97
CA THR A 734 1.32 -36.32 -22.25
C THR A 734 0.37 -37.51 -22.33
N SER A 735 -0.84 -37.27 -22.86
CA SER A 735 -1.90 -38.27 -22.99
C SER A 735 -2.82 -37.96 -24.18
N PHE A 736 -3.38 -39.00 -24.81
CA PHE A 736 -4.33 -38.88 -25.92
C PHE A 736 -5.32 -40.05 -25.91
N VAL A 737 -6.58 -39.79 -26.26
CA VAL A 737 -7.62 -40.83 -26.36
C VAL A 737 -8.08 -40.94 -27.80
N ASP A 738 -7.94 -42.13 -28.37
CA ASP A 738 -8.33 -42.43 -29.74
C ASP A 738 -9.64 -43.23 -29.77
N ILE A 739 -10.60 -42.78 -30.57
CA ILE A 739 -11.99 -43.28 -30.61
C ILE A 739 -12.41 -43.59 -32.05
N GLY A 740 -13.42 -44.45 -32.21
CA GLY A 740 -13.94 -44.84 -33.52
C GLY A 740 -13.10 -45.92 -34.20
N LEU A 741 -12.39 -46.74 -33.41
CA LEU A 741 -11.55 -47.82 -33.90
C LEU A 741 -12.37 -49.07 -34.24
N ASN A 742 -11.81 -49.93 -35.09
CA ASN A 742 -12.38 -51.23 -35.41
C ASN A 742 -11.98 -52.25 -34.33
N ALA A 743 -12.88 -53.20 -34.06
CA ALA A 743 -12.62 -54.28 -33.11
C ALA A 743 -11.53 -55.23 -33.59
N SER A 744 -10.84 -55.89 -32.64
CA SER A 744 -9.78 -56.88 -32.93
C SER A 744 -8.73 -56.41 -33.95
N THR A 745 -8.43 -55.11 -33.97
CA THR A 745 -7.53 -54.48 -34.95
C THR A 745 -6.31 -53.92 -34.24
N THR A 746 -5.12 -54.24 -34.74
CA THR A 746 -3.86 -53.69 -34.22
C THR A 746 -3.60 -52.33 -34.85
N TYR A 747 -3.35 -51.33 -34.00
CA TYR A 747 -2.97 -49.98 -34.36
C TYR A 747 -1.55 -49.69 -33.88
N SER A 748 -0.75 -49.05 -34.73
CA SER A 748 0.59 -48.55 -34.38
C SER A 748 0.54 -47.05 -34.16
N TYR A 749 1.07 -46.59 -33.03
CA TYR A 749 1.14 -45.18 -32.65
C TYR A 749 2.56 -44.64 -32.60
N ASN A 750 2.75 -43.45 -33.15
CA ASN A 750 3.99 -42.68 -33.06
C ASN A 750 3.65 -41.25 -32.66
N ILE A 751 4.57 -40.57 -31.97
CA ILE A 751 4.34 -39.21 -31.45
C ILE A 751 5.53 -38.32 -31.80
N LYS A 752 5.23 -37.09 -32.20
CA LYS A 752 6.19 -35.97 -32.26
C LYS A 752 5.85 -34.93 -31.20
N ALA A 753 6.86 -34.28 -30.63
CA ALA A 753 6.69 -33.04 -29.88
C ALA A 753 6.89 -31.83 -30.81
N SER A 754 6.24 -30.72 -30.50
CA SER A 754 6.44 -29.43 -31.16
C SER A 754 6.46 -28.29 -30.15
N ASP A 755 7.21 -27.23 -30.46
CA ASP A 755 7.31 -26.01 -29.66
C ASP A 755 6.43 -24.87 -30.22
N ALA A 756 6.59 -23.66 -29.67
CA ALA A 756 5.88 -22.45 -30.12
C ALA A 756 6.46 -21.85 -31.42
N ALA A 757 7.72 -22.15 -31.75
CA ALA A 757 8.41 -21.66 -32.93
C ALA A 757 8.13 -22.52 -34.18
N GLY A 758 7.52 -23.70 -34.00
CA GLY A 758 7.15 -24.63 -35.05
C GLY A 758 8.20 -25.72 -35.30
N ASN A 759 9.26 -25.84 -34.48
CA ASN A 759 10.19 -26.95 -34.61
C ASN A 759 9.50 -28.23 -34.12
N THR A 760 9.84 -29.36 -34.75
CA THR A 760 9.26 -30.67 -34.39
C THR A 760 10.34 -31.70 -34.14
N SER A 761 10.15 -32.52 -33.11
CA SER A 761 11.06 -33.62 -32.82
C SER A 761 11.11 -34.63 -33.97
N ALA A 762 12.15 -35.47 -33.97
CA ALA A 762 12.07 -36.73 -34.70
C ALA A 762 10.90 -37.58 -34.17
N MET A 763 10.42 -38.50 -35.01
CA MET A 763 9.29 -39.36 -34.65
C MET A 763 9.71 -40.41 -33.62
N SER A 764 8.87 -40.63 -32.61
CA SER A 764 9.11 -41.68 -31.60
C SER A 764 9.18 -43.08 -32.21
N THR A 765 9.69 -44.03 -31.43
CA THR A 765 9.48 -45.46 -31.71
C THR A 765 7.97 -45.78 -31.73
N GLY A 766 7.58 -46.73 -32.58
CA GLY A 766 6.18 -47.13 -32.74
C GLY A 766 5.70 -48.01 -31.58
N PHE A 767 4.50 -47.73 -31.08
CA PHE A 767 3.82 -48.53 -30.07
C PHE A 767 2.59 -49.20 -30.68
N ALA A 768 2.57 -50.54 -30.73
CA ALA A 768 1.46 -51.30 -31.29
C ALA A 768 0.54 -51.84 -30.19
N ILE A 769 -0.77 -51.69 -30.38
CA ILE A 769 -1.79 -52.17 -29.44
C ILE A 769 -3.05 -52.61 -30.20
N THR A 770 -3.73 -53.65 -29.69
CA THR A 770 -4.88 -54.28 -30.35
C THR A 770 -6.17 -53.99 -29.58
N THR A 771 -7.21 -53.56 -30.28
CA THR A 771 -8.54 -53.34 -29.70
C THR A 771 -9.23 -54.64 -29.30
N SER A 772 -10.15 -54.58 -28.33
CA SER A 772 -10.91 -55.76 -27.89
C SER A 772 -11.83 -56.27 -29.01
N ALA A 773 -12.25 -57.53 -28.91
CA ALA A 773 -13.31 -58.04 -29.77
C ALA A 773 -14.65 -57.34 -29.48
N SER A 774 -15.49 -57.19 -30.50
CA SER A 774 -16.87 -56.72 -30.31
C SER A 774 -17.62 -57.75 -29.49
N SER A 775 -18.14 -57.36 -28.32
CA SER A 775 -19.03 -58.21 -27.54
C SER A 775 -20.33 -58.42 -28.32
N SER A 776 -20.51 -59.59 -28.93
CA SER A 776 -21.81 -60.03 -29.42
C SER A 776 -22.58 -60.63 -28.24
N SER A 777 -23.58 -59.92 -27.74
CA SER A 777 -24.55 -60.53 -26.83
C SER A 777 -25.49 -61.42 -27.64
N ASN A 778 -25.25 -62.73 -27.63
CA ASN A 778 -26.22 -63.71 -28.07
C ASN A 778 -26.54 -64.65 -26.91
N SER A 779 -27.66 -64.40 -26.24
CA SER A 779 -28.25 -65.31 -25.28
C SER A 779 -28.86 -66.50 -26.02
N SER A 780 -28.39 -67.71 -25.73
CA SER A 780 -29.18 -68.93 -25.95
C SER A 780 -28.88 -69.94 -24.84
N SER A 781 -29.84 -70.12 -23.95
CA SER A 781 -29.91 -71.24 -23.01
C SER A 781 -31.27 -71.93 -23.23
N SER A 782 -31.22 -73.20 -23.63
CA SER A 782 -32.39 -74.06 -23.79
C SER A 782 -32.60 -74.95 -22.56
N SER A 783 -33.54 -74.52 -21.71
CA SER A 783 -34.62 -75.25 -20.99
C SER A 783 -34.45 -76.65 -20.36
N SER A 784 -34.89 -76.80 -19.09
CA SER A 784 -36.12 -77.57 -18.73
C SER A 784 -36.63 -77.39 -17.28
N SER A 785 -37.96 -77.16 -17.16
CA SER A 785 -38.96 -77.42 -16.07
C SER A 785 -38.78 -76.75 -14.67
N SER A 786 -39.81 -76.29 -13.94
CA SER A 786 -41.29 -76.48 -13.93
C SER A 786 -42.05 -75.43 -13.07
N SER A 787 -43.38 -75.33 -13.30
CA SER A 787 -44.50 -74.85 -12.43
C SER A 787 -44.56 -73.37 -12.00
N SER A 788 -45.43 -72.54 -12.62
CA SER A 788 -46.81 -72.13 -12.22
C SER A 788 -46.85 -71.18 -11.00
N SER A 789 -47.51 -70.01 -10.96
CA SER A 789 -48.74 -69.55 -11.64
C SER A 789 -48.98 -68.04 -11.36
N SER A 790 -49.57 -67.35 -12.36
CA SER A 790 -50.60 -66.28 -12.32
C SER A 790 -50.35 -64.96 -11.53
N SER A 791 -50.66 -63.75 -12.00
CA SER A 791 -51.40 -63.26 -13.18
C SER A 791 -51.49 -61.71 -13.18
N GLY A 792 -51.58 -61.12 -14.38
CA GLY A 792 -52.23 -59.82 -14.71
C GLY A 792 -51.41 -58.54 -14.45
N ALA A 793 -50.86 -57.86 -15.46
CA ALA A 793 -51.49 -56.92 -16.43
C ALA A 793 -51.93 -55.60 -15.75
N SER A 794 -51.60 -54.38 -16.21
CA SER A 794 -51.46 -53.87 -17.60
C SER A 794 -50.80 -52.47 -17.66
N SER A 795 -50.05 -52.21 -18.75
CA SER A 795 -49.89 -50.97 -19.59
C SER A 795 -49.92 -49.57 -18.95
N SER A 796 -49.17 -48.54 -19.37
CA SER A 796 -48.26 -48.25 -20.50
C SER A 796 -47.85 -46.77 -20.37
N GLY A 797 -46.65 -46.37 -20.81
CA GLY A 797 -46.39 -44.96 -21.15
C GLY A 797 -44.93 -44.47 -21.05
N GLY A 798 -44.20 -44.54 -22.17
CA GLY A 798 -43.41 -43.42 -22.71
C GLY A 798 -42.16 -42.89 -21.99
N GLY A 799 -40.99 -43.43 -22.36
CA GLY A 799 -39.88 -42.70 -23.01
C GLY A 799 -39.11 -41.57 -22.29
N GLY A 800 -37.81 -41.82 -22.07
CA GLY A 800 -36.75 -40.88 -22.51
C GLY A 800 -35.75 -40.38 -21.45
N GLY A 801 -34.46 -40.75 -21.62
CA GLY A 801 -33.30 -39.94 -21.19
C GLY A 801 -32.41 -40.54 -20.09
N GLY A 802 -31.42 -41.36 -20.48
CA GLY A 802 -30.36 -41.87 -19.59
C GLY A 802 -29.03 -41.14 -19.77
N ALA A 803 -28.31 -40.94 -18.67
CA ALA A 803 -26.88 -40.67 -18.60
C ALA A 803 -26.26 -41.54 -17.47
N PRO A 804 -25.18 -42.28 -17.76
CA PRO A 804 -24.20 -42.72 -16.75
C PRO A 804 -22.76 -42.40 -17.25
N SER A 805 -21.64 -42.49 -16.53
CA SER A 805 -21.26 -42.69 -15.13
C SER A 805 -19.71 -42.68 -15.13
N ASP A 806 -19.06 -41.77 -14.39
CA ASP A 806 -17.60 -41.77 -14.20
C ASP A 806 -17.26 -42.34 -12.82
N TRP A 807 -16.56 -43.48 -12.80
CA TRP A 807 -15.86 -43.98 -11.63
C TRP A 807 -14.62 -44.75 -12.11
N TYR A 808 -13.41 -44.29 -11.74
CA TYR A 808 -12.14 -45.03 -11.61
C TYR A 808 -10.89 -44.12 -11.82
N ILE A 809 -10.71 -43.04 -11.05
CA ILE A 809 -9.39 -42.41 -10.85
C ILE A 809 -9.26 -41.87 -9.40
N ALA A 810 -9.68 -42.65 -8.40
CA ALA A 810 -9.60 -42.22 -6.99
C ALA A 810 -8.69 -43.10 -6.10
N THR A 811 -8.14 -44.20 -6.62
CA THR A 811 -7.48 -45.21 -5.75
C THR A 811 -5.95 -45.28 -5.88
N MET A 812 -5.29 -44.47 -6.72
CA MET A 812 -3.82 -44.50 -6.83
C MET A 812 -3.05 -43.33 -6.20
N LEU A 813 -3.70 -42.22 -5.82
CA LEU A 813 -2.99 -41.07 -5.19
C LEU A 813 -3.05 -41.04 -3.65
N ALA A 814 -3.82 -41.92 -3.01
CA ALA A 814 -3.94 -41.96 -1.55
C ALA A 814 -2.71 -42.57 -0.83
N MET A 815 -1.77 -43.20 -1.55
CA MET A 815 -0.61 -43.85 -0.92
C MET A 815 0.66 -42.99 -0.81
N LEU A 816 0.70 -41.77 -1.37
CA LEU A 816 1.90 -40.91 -1.30
C LEU A 816 1.85 -39.80 -0.23
N VAL A 817 0.73 -39.60 0.46
CA VAL A 817 0.55 -38.49 1.43
C VAL A 817 0.49 -38.93 2.90
N CYS A 818 0.51 -40.24 3.21
CA CYS A 818 0.47 -40.74 4.60
C CYS A 818 1.81 -41.25 5.18
N GLY A 819 2.95 -40.95 4.55
CA GLY A 819 4.25 -41.49 4.97
C GLY A 819 5.22 -40.45 5.55
N ARG A 820 4.91 -39.75 6.65
CA ARG A 820 5.90 -39.11 7.55
C ARG A 820 5.25 -38.41 8.76
N LYS A 821 5.12 -39.13 9.89
CA LYS A 821 5.24 -38.60 11.26
C LYS A 821 5.17 -39.76 12.29
N ARG A 822 6.32 -40.36 12.58
CA ARG A 822 6.57 -41.04 13.87
C ARG A 822 8.08 -41.13 14.10
N LEU A 823 8.65 -40.16 14.80
CA LEU A 823 9.90 -40.35 15.54
C LEU A 823 10.02 -39.32 16.66
N MET A 824 10.43 -39.80 17.84
CA MET A 824 10.67 -39.10 19.13
C MET A 824 9.39 -38.90 19.97
N ARG A 825 9.20 -39.47 21.17
CA ARG A 825 10.02 -40.04 22.27
C ARG A 825 9.13 -41.09 22.99
N LYS A 826 9.56 -42.13 23.71
CA LYS A 826 10.66 -42.27 24.67
C LYS A 826 10.85 -43.77 24.98
N THR A 827 12.08 -44.13 25.30
CA THR A 827 12.54 -45.40 25.84
C THR A 827 12.08 -45.62 27.28
N ALA A 828 11.79 -46.89 27.58
CA ALA A 828 11.92 -47.63 28.84
C ALA A 828 10.91 -47.43 30.00
N LEU A 829 10.23 -48.56 30.24
CA LEU A 829 9.46 -49.06 31.40
C LEU A 829 8.07 -48.46 31.66
#